data_AF-A0A484FL94-F1
#
_entry.id   AF-A0A484FL94-F1
#
_cell.length_a   1.000
_cell.length_b   1.000
_cell.length_c   1.000
_cell.angle_alpha   90.00
_cell.angle_beta   90.00
_cell.angle_gamma   90.00
#
_symmetry.space_group_name_H-M   'P 1'
#
loop_
_entity.id
_entity.type
_entity.pdbx_description
1 polymer ?
#
loop_
_entity_poly.entity_id
_entity_poly.type
_entity_poly.pdbx_seq_one_letter_code
_entity_poly.pdbx_strand_id
1 'polypeptide(L)'
;MSPKPARNVFRNLYPWCRALRIRRRLLVRFAVVAVLVLAVLQWALAYPLGGDARLLPQELQDAKNVLIVTAHPDDECLFFAPSILGVLDRDHHVKGGLLVMSRGNNKGIGDLRQQELKGSCDALRIDPSRCEALDHPDLQDNPKVWWDTAKIQPILKKYVQKWKIDAIITFDEYGVSGHINHRAVSAAVSEYVNSDSDAPMAYKLVTTALIRKYTFLFDLPFTAAAFGWRIVAAIFYPASKMDPSYSTKALVVNTWGRYLKTRDAFASHDSQYSWDRHLYMILSRYTWFTVAADPGATVPPPAIPERGGWMACERKRAGLTGPLTSSRTPRTDTHSPRPEQAPQPFLDSLKVSGAPEMNLRGYRDAAHRHMLSASDYCASLRRFLPNVSKPTASRTLRSIRWFLRVVFLPIFLVLCSLWFLTSLLPRILNPTPPDEAKQRWNEEWISSSPYWLDRQACRWVSLCGVHHVKWDSPTLGQKPVTGAARDGPLRLELRSLGGIDGMPDGWKDTFAESISQGCKSEGRNATKAIPDYVWEYAPLVYLHSEENFWPADIAEHVRHMNPHLDGEPLNQSVSLSDLHSLDERRGSVFLTSKDDVESRPEWLHSHVGIPEPWEQEEGNDATGSPPKKESSQADDSEQRPLYRISDPRRFRWLPSSARTPADKVIRRQLDELITSRSESQTGRGGRSAAPATLVIVEKEDGIVDAFWFFFYAYNLGQTVLGMRFGNHVGDWEHSVVRFQHGKPRAVFLSEHAAGQVYTYEALEKRGVRPVLYSAVGSHAMYPNPGNHPYVLPFNMLKDVTDRGYLWDPAKNTYSYWYDAKKETDVPSTTGNRTCSGSPDGFTPSAENPDAPTSWLSFTGAWGDNIYPLADARQWRLFNQYHYDEGPYGPKLKNLERGALCLRGDRCKILEAITPGQKWYD
;
A
#
# COMPACT_ATOMS: atom_id res chain seq x y z
N MET A 1 -55.96 -27.61 13.82
CA MET A 1 -55.82 -26.23 14.36
C MET A 1 -55.21 -25.33 13.29
N SER A 2 -55.56 -24.04 13.24
CA SER A 2 -55.19 -23.13 12.12
C SER A 2 -54.01 -22.21 12.47
N PRO A 3 -53.07 -21.94 11.55
CA PRO A 3 -51.92 -21.05 11.80
C PRO A 3 -52.31 -19.56 11.83
N LYS A 4 -51.66 -18.78 12.70
CA LYS A 4 -51.86 -17.32 12.81
C LYS A 4 -51.15 -16.60 11.65
N PRO A 5 -51.74 -15.55 11.04
CA PRO A 5 -51.20 -14.94 9.82
C PRO A 5 -50.01 -13.99 10.07
N ALA A 6 -48.94 -14.15 9.28
CA ALA A 6 -47.69 -13.37 9.36
C ALA A 6 -47.81 -11.93 8.81
N ARG A 7 -48.85 -11.17 9.17
CA ARG A 7 -49.21 -9.90 8.53
C ARG A 7 -48.70 -8.62 9.22
N ASN A 8 -48.15 -8.71 10.43
CA ASN A 8 -47.75 -7.53 11.23
C ASN A 8 -46.31 -7.04 10.99
N VAL A 9 -45.36 -7.90 10.58
CA VAL A 9 -43.94 -7.52 10.45
C VAL A 9 -43.72 -6.44 9.38
N PHE A 10 -44.34 -6.59 8.22
CA PHE A 10 -44.19 -5.65 7.10
C PHE A 10 -44.68 -4.22 7.40
N ARG A 11 -45.65 -4.04 8.32
CA ARG A 11 -46.21 -2.72 8.63
C ARG A 11 -45.22 -1.83 9.40
N ASN A 12 -44.33 -2.43 10.19
CA ASN A 12 -43.30 -1.70 10.96
C ASN A 12 -42.03 -1.41 10.14
N LEU A 13 -41.76 -2.20 9.09
CA LEU A 13 -40.65 -1.96 8.16
C LEU A 13 -40.94 -0.81 7.16
N TYR A 14 -42.21 -0.59 6.79
CA TYR A 14 -42.56 0.41 5.78
C TYR A 14 -42.13 1.86 6.12
N PRO A 15 -42.32 2.39 7.36
CA PRO A 15 -41.81 3.70 7.74
C PRO A 15 -40.27 3.78 7.69
N TRP A 16 -39.58 2.73 8.12
CA TRP A 16 -38.12 2.65 8.10
C TRP A 16 -37.55 2.63 6.68
N CYS A 17 -38.11 1.80 5.79
CA CYS A 17 -37.77 1.79 4.37
C CYS A 17 -38.10 3.12 3.67
N ARG A 18 -39.18 3.80 4.07
CA ARG A 18 -39.52 5.15 3.58
C ARG A 18 -38.52 6.20 4.08
N ALA A 19 -38.12 6.16 5.34
CA ALA A 19 -37.09 7.02 5.92
C ALA A 19 -35.71 6.80 5.27
N LEU A 20 -35.26 5.55 5.08
CA LEU A 20 -34.04 5.22 4.35
C LEU A 20 -34.09 5.70 2.89
N ARG A 21 -35.21 5.50 2.20
CA ARG A 21 -35.43 5.98 0.83
C ARG A 21 -35.46 7.52 0.74
N ILE A 22 -35.90 8.22 1.78
CA ILE A 22 -35.81 9.68 1.90
C ILE A 22 -34.37 10.11 2.18
N ARG A 23 -33.67 9.52 3.16
CA ARG A 23 -32.26 9.81 3.47
C ARG A 23 -31.35 9.59 2.25
N ARG A 24 -31.51 8.48 1.52
CA ARG A 24 -30.78 8.24 0.25
C ARG A 24 -31.08 9.29 -0.81
N ARG A 25 -32.34 9.75 -0.95
CA ARG A 25 -32.71 10.83 -1.87
C ARG A 25 -32.12 12.19 -1.45
N LEU A 26 -32.03 12.47 -0.15
CA LEU A 26 -31.38 13.68 0.37
C LEU A 26 -29.86 13.64 0.16
N LEU A 27 -29.20 12.52 0.43
CA LEU A 27 -27.77 12.33 0.17
C LEU A 27 -27.42 12.47 -1.31
N VAL A 28 -28.18 11.85 -2.22
CA VAL A 28 -27.98 12.00 -3.67
C VAL A 28 -28.23 13.45 -4.13
N ARG A 29 -29.25 14.13 -3.59
CA ARG A 29 -29.47 15.57 -3.87
C ARG A 29 -28.31 16.43 -3.37
N PHE A 30 -27.81 16.17 -2.17
CA PHE A 30 -26.66 16.89 -1.60
C PHE A 30 -25.40 16.67 -2.43
N ALA A 31 -25.10 15.43 -2.84
CA ALA A 31 -23.97 15.13 -3.72
C ALA A 31 -24.08 15.82 -5.10
N VAL A 32 -25.27 15.81 -5.72
CA VAL A 32 -25.50 16.52 -6.99
C VAL A 32 -25.36 18.04 -6.81
N VAL A 33 -25.90 18.62 -5.73
CA VAL A 33 -25.73 20.05 -5.42
C VAL A 33 -24.26 20.38 -5.17
N ALA A 34 -23.51 19.56 -4.45
CA ALA A 34 -22.09 19.77 -4.21
C ALA A 34 -21.28 19.75 -5.52
N VAL A 35 -21.50 18.76 -6.40
CA VAL A 35 -20.84 18.69 -7.72
C VAL A 35 -21.21 19.89 -8.61
N LEU A 36 -22.48 20.33 -8.60
CA LEU A 36 -22.90 21.52 -9.34
C LEU A 36 -22.28 22.81 -8.78
N VAL A 37 -22.18 22.96 -7.45
CA VAL A 37 -21.51 24.10 -6.81
C VAL A 37 -20.02 24.11 -7.15
N LEU A 38 -19.35 22.95 -7.16
CA LEU A 38 -17.95 22.83 -7.58
C LEU A 38 -17.76 23.24 -9.05
N ALA A 39 -18.61 22.75 -9.95
CA ALA A 39 -18.54 23.07 -11.37
C ALA A 39 -18.82 24.57 -11.64
N VAL A 40 -19.81 25.16 -10.97
CA VAL A 40 -20.13 26.59 -11.08
C VAL A 40 -19.04 27.47 -10.47
N LEU A 41 -18.46 27.08 -9.32
CA LEU A 41 -17.34 27.81 -8.71
C LEU A 41 -16.08 27.76 -9.59
N GLN A 42 -15.77 26.59 -10.15
CA GLN A 42 -14.66 26.44 -11.10
C GLN A 42 -14.88 27.32 -12.32
N TRP A 43 -16.05 27.22 -12.95
CA TRP A 43 -16.37 28.02 -14.13
C TRP A 43 -16.31 29.52 -13.84
N ALA A 44 -16.87 29.98 -12.71
CA ALA A 44 -16.85 31.39 -12.33
C ALA A 44 -15.41 31.92 -12.14
N LEU A 45 -14.55 31.16 -11.46
CA LEU A 45 -13.15 31.56 -11.21
C LEU A 45 -12.22 31.38 -12.42
N ALA A 46 -12.53 30.44 -13.33
CA ALA A 46 -11.74 30.21 -14.53
C ALA A 46 -12.08 31.17 -15.68
N TYR A 47 -13.35 31.58 -15.80
CA TYR A 47 -13.85 32.38 -16.91
C TYR A 47 -14.16 33.84 -16.53
N PRO A 48 -15.33 34.23 -15.98
CA PRO A 48 -15.66 35.65 -15.77
C PRO A 48 -14.85 36.35 -14.68
N LEU A 49 -14.48 35.66 -13.60
CA LEU A 49 -13.78 36.28 -12.45
C LEU A 49 -12.25 36.13 -12.52
N GLY A 50 -11.74 35.14 -13.26
CA GLY A 50 -10.29 34.92 -13.39
C GLY A 50 -9.54 36.13 -13.97
N GLY A 51 -10.24 37.00 -14.70
CA GLY A 51 -9.74 38.27 -15.21
C GLY A 51 -9.52 39.37 -14.15
N ASP A 52 -10.19 39.33 -12.99
CA ASP A 52 -10.24 40.46 -12.05
C ASP A 52 -8.90 40.74 -11.35
N ALA A 53 -8.57 42.02 -11.21
CA ALA A 53 -7.33 42.48 -10.58
C ALA A 53 -7.16 42.01 -9.13
N ARG A 54 -8.22 41.62 -8.42
CA ARG A 54 -8.11 41.13 -7.02
C ARG A 54 -7.71 39.65 -6.92
N LEU A 55 -7.77 38.88 -8.02
CA LEU A 55 -7.42 37.45 -8.03
C LEU A 55 -6.06 37.16 -8.66
N LEU A 56 -5.61 37.95 -9.64
CA LEU A 56 -4.23 37.94 -10.13
C LEU A 56 -3.58 39.31 -9.84
N PRO A 57 -2.51 39.40 -9.03
CA PRO A 57 -1.82 40.65 -8.70
C PRO A 57 -1.45 41.46 -9.93
N GLN A 58 -1.55 42.79 -9.83
CA GLN A 58 -1.34 43.68 -10.97
C GLN A 58 0.10 43.61 -11.51
N GLU A 59 1.06 43.31 -10.65
CA GLU A 59 2.47 43.07 -10.99
C GLU A 59 2.63 41.91 -11.98
N LEU A 60 1.77 40.89 -11.92
CA LEU A 60 1.69 39.77 -12.88
C LEU A 60 0.78 40.05 -14.09
N GLN A 61 0.07 41.19 -14.12
CA GLN A 61 -0.74 41.63 -15.27
C GLN A 61 0.00 42.67 -16.12
N ASP A 62 0.78 43.56 -15.50
CA ASP A 62 1.54 44.63 -16.16
C ASP A 62 2.95 44.16 -16.59
N ALA A 63 3.43 43.01 -16.10
CA ALA A 63 4.71 42.41 -16.49
C ALA A 63 4.73 41.98 -17.97
N LYS A 64 5.76 42.40 -18.71
CA LYS A 64 5.94 42.12 -20.15
C LYS A 64 6.81 40.88 -20.38
N ASN A 65 7.66 40.55 -19.42
CA ASN A 65 8.59 39.43 -19.43
C ASN A 65 8.51 38.71 -18.08
N VAL A 66 7.96 37.49 -18.08
CA VAL A 66 7.87 36.66 -16.89
C VAL A 66 8.87 35.51 -16.99
N LEU A 67 9.58 35.24 -15.90
CA LEU A 67 10.49 34.09 -15.77
C LEU A 67 9.91 33.05 -14.82
N ILE A 68 9.83 31.81 -15.26
CA ILE A 68 9.54 30.66 -14.41
C ILE A 68 10.86 29.95 -14.12
N VAL A 69 11.11 29.65 -12.85
CA VAL A 69 12.34 28.98 -12.39
C VAL A 69 11.99 27.66 -11.71
N THR A 70 12.45 26.55 -12.28
CA THR A 70 12.17 25.18 -11.78
C THR A 70 13.46 24.39 -11.57
N ALA A 71 13.36 23.21 -10.96
CA ALA A 71 14.51 22.36 -10.69
C ALA A 71 14.74 21.36 -11.84
N HIS A 72 13.67 20.78 -12.37
CA HIS A 72 13.70 19.69 -13.33
C HIS A 72 12.76 19.90 -14.52
N PRO A 73 12.97 19.20 -15.65
CA PRO A 73 11.97 19.08 -16.71
C PRO A 73 10.80 18.21 -16.20
N ASP A 74 9.56 18.63 -16.46
CA ASP A 74 8.26 18.16 -15.92
C ASP A 74 7.65 19.05 -14.82
N ASP A 75 8.47 19.79 -14.06
CA ASP A 75 7.98 20.75 -13.06
C ASP A 75 7.00 21.77 -13.66
N GLU A 76 7.30 22.27 -14.87
CA GLU A 76 6.59 23.36 -15.52
C GLU A 76 5.15 22.97 -15.88
N CYS A 77 4.93 21.72 -16.30
CA CYS A 77 3.61 21.20 -16.66
C CYS A 77 2.87 20.55 -15.47
N LEU A 78 3.58 19.98 -14.49
CA LEU A 78 2.98 19.36 -13.31
C LEU A 78 2.54 20.36 -12.23
N PHE A 79 3.31 21.44 -12.02
CA PHE A 79 3.10 22.36 -10.90
C PHE A 79 2.75 23.78 -11.35
N PHE A 80 3.37 24.29 -12.43
CA PHE A 80 3.28 25.70 -12.80
C PHE A 80 2.30 26.01 -13.93
N ALA A 81 1.79 25.02 -14.68
CA ALA A 81 0.99 25.26 -15.88
C ALA A 81 -0.20 26.22 -15.70
N PRO A 82 -1.02 26.16 -14.62
CA PRO A 82 -2.08 27.16 -14.43
C PRO A 82 -1.53 28.56 -14.18
N SER A 83 -0.38 28.70 -13.51
CA SER A 83 0.29 29.99 -13.30
C SER A 83 0.86 30.55 -14.61
N ILE A 84 1.48 29.69 -15.43
CA ILE A 84 2.07 30.05 -16.73
C ILE A 84 0.96 30.50 -17.70
N LEU A 85 0.00 29.61 -17.99
CA LEU A 85 -1.11 29.90 -18.90
C LEU A 85 -2.05 30.96 -18.31
N GLY A 86 -2.13 31.06 -16.98
CA GLY A 86 -2.84 32.10 -16.26
C GLY A 86 -2.24 33.50 -16.38
N VAL A 87 -1.09 33.66 -17.02
CA VAL A 87 -0.54 34.95 -17.50
C VAL A 87 -0.44 34.96 -19.03
N LEU A 88 0.29 34.02 -19.64
CA LEU A 88 0.66 34.03 -21.07
C LEU A 88 -0.52 33.81 -22.03
N ASP A 89 -1.64 33.25 -21.54
CA ASP A 89 -2.87 33.04 -22.32
C ASP A 89 -3.89 34.17 -22.06
N ARG A 90 -3.48 35.33 -21.51
CA ARG A 90 -4.32 36.53 -21.30
C ARG A 90 -3.93 37.67 -22.24
N ASP A 91 -2.64 37.96 -22.36
CA ASP A 91 -2.11 38.91 -23.33
C ASP A 91 -0.99 38.24 -24.15
N HIS A 92 -1.13 38.33 -25.48
CA HIS A 92 -0.19 37.77 -26.45
C HIS A 92 1.10 38.59 -26.57
N HIS A 93 1.17 39.79 -25.98
CA HIS A 93 2.39 40.60 -25.93
C HIS A 93 3.33 40.21 -24.78
N VAL A 94 2.86 39.49 -23.76
CA VAL A 94 3.67 39.03 -22.63
C VAL A 94 4.53 37.83 -23.04
N LYS A 95 5.83 37.90 -22.74
CA LYS A 95 6.81 36.86 -23.09
C LYS A 95 7.20 36.04 -21.87
N GLY A 96 6.83 34.76 -21.87
CA GLY A 96 7.34 33.79 -20.92
C GLY A 96 8.81 33.44 -21.18
N GLY A 97 9.53 33.05 -20.13
CA GLY A 97 10.76 32.28 -20.20
C GLY A 97 10.76 31.21 -19.11
N LEU A 98 11.37 30.07 -19.39
CA LEU A 98 11.58 28.98 -18.43
C LEU A 98 13.08 28.78 -18.25
N LEU A 99 13.52 28.71 -17.00
CA LEU A 99 14.88 28.36 -16.62
C LEU A 99 14.84 27.17 -15.66
N VAL A 100 15.28 26.01 -16.14
CA VAL A 100 15.33 24.77 -15.39
C VAL A 100 16.77 24.54 -14.94
N MET A 101 17.00 24.43 -13.63
CA MET A 101 18.36 24.43 -13.07
C MET A 101 19.15 23.14 -13.34
N SER A 102 18.49 22.05 -13.72
CA SER A 102 19.11 20.79 -14.11
C SER A 102 18.40 20.12 -15.29
N ARG A 103 19.12 19.33 -16.08
CA ARG A 103 18.54 18.52 -17.17
C ARG A 103 17.79 17.26 -16.69
N GLY A 104 17.67 17.04 -15.38
CA GLY A 104 17.04 15.85 -14.82
C GLY A 104 17.83 14.56 -15.11
N ASN A 105 19.17 14.65 -15.12
CA ASN A 105 20.07 13.61 -15.62
C ASN A 105 20.37 12.47 -14.63
N ASN A 106 19.64 12.38 -13.51
CA ASN A 106 19.80 11.34 -12.47
C ASN A 106 19.65 9.89 -13.00
N LYS A 107 19.09 9.72 -14.20
CA LYS A 107 18.95 8.43 -14.92
C LYS A 107 19.81 8.32 -16.20
N GLY A 108 20.74 9.26 -16.44
CA GLY A 108 21.58 9.27 -17.64
C GLY A 108 20.87 9.63 -18.95
N ILE A 109 19.69 10.26 -18.89
CA ILE A 109 18.83 10.61 -20.05
C ILE A 109 18.57 12.12 -20.19
N GLY A 110 19.45 12.96 -19.64
CA GLY A 110 19.27 14.43 -19.60
C GLY A 110 19.18 15.10 -20.98
N ASP A 111 19.92 14.59 -21.98
CA ASP A 111 19.87 15.12 -23.36
C ASP A 111 18.50 14.94 -24.01
N LEU A 112 17.79 13.83 -23.72
CA LEU A 112 16.44 13.57 -24.20
C LEU A 112 15.43 14.49 -23.50
N ARG A 113 15.50 14.58 -22.17
CA ARG A 113 14.63 15.44 -21.36
C ARG A 113 14.75 16.92 -21.70
N GLN A 114 15.94 17.36 -22.12
CA GLN A 114 16.18 18.72 -22.61
C GLN A 114 15.49 19.00 -23.96
N GLN A 115 15.27 17.97 -24.80
CA GLN A 115 14.51 18.08 -26.05
C GLN A 115 13.00 18.05 -25.79
N GLU A 116 12.54 17.10 -24.96
CA GLU A 116 11.15 16.97 -24.49
C GLU A 116 10.61 18.29 -23.90
N LEU A 117 11.43 18.95 -23.07
CA LEU A 117 11.12 20.24 -22.46
C LEU A 117 10.81 21.34 -23.48
N LYS A 118 11.48 21.38 -24.64
CA LYS A 118 11.22 22.40 -25.68
C LYS A 118 9.80 22.25 -26.25
N GLY A 119 9.28 21.01 -26.35
CA GLY A 119 7.89 20.73 -26.72
C GLY A 119 6.90 21.17 -25.64
N SER A 120 7.18 20.86 -24.36
CA SER A 120 6.37 21.33 -23.23
C SER A 120 6.28 22.86 -23.19
N CYS A 121 7.40 23.55 -23.41
CA CYS A 121 7.45 25.00 -23.51
C CYS A 121 6.56 25.57 -24.63
N ASP A 122 6.60 25.01 -25.84
CA ASP A 122 5.76 25.48 -26.96
C ASP A 122 4.26 25.32 -26.65
N ALA A 123 3.86 24.16 -26.12
CA ALA A 123 2.49 23.90 -25.66
C ALA A 123 2.03 24.86 -24.53
N LEU A 124 2.96 25.27 -23.66
CA LEU A 124 2.74 26.29 -22.62
C LEU A 124 2.91 27.74 -23.11
N ARG A 125 3.16 27.96 -24.41
CA ARG A 125 3.41 29.26 -25.07
C ARG A 125 4.65 30.01 -24.57
N ILE A 126 5.66 29.26 -24.09
CA ILE A 126 6.99 29.77 -23.81
C ILE A 126 7.83 29.61 -25.08
N ASP A 127 8.33 30.72 -25.62
CA ASP A 127 9.21 30.76 -26.78
C ASP A 127 10.40 29.79 -26.59
N PRO A 128 10.66 28.83 -27.51
CA PRO A 128 11.75 27.87 -27.37
C PRO A 128 13.16 28.49 -27.24
N SER A 129 13.36 29.75 -27.64
CA SER A 129 14.60 30.53 -27.41
C SER A 129 14.72 31.13 -26.00
N ARG A 130 13.63 31.07 -25.21
CA ARG A 130 13.52 31.47 -23.81
C ARG A 130 13.23 30.29 -22.87
N CYS A 131 13.44 29.05 -23.31
CA CYS A 131 13.18 27.83 -22.56
C CYS A 131 14.46 27.02 -22.41
N GLU A 132 15.18 27.14 -21.29
CA GLU A 132 16.53 26.56 -21.13
C GLU A 132 16.62 25.64 -19.91
N ALA A 133 17.08 24.40 -20.12
CA ALA A 133 17.55 23.51 -19.06
C ALA A 133 19.07 23.50 -18.99
N LEU A 134 19.62 23.69 -17.80
CA LEU A 134 21.05 23.87 -17.57
C LEU A 134 21.76 22.56 -17.24
N ASP A 135 23.01 22.44 -17.72
CA ASP A 135 23.91 21.35 -17.36
C ASP A 135 25.10 21.91 -16.56
N HIS A 136 24.87 22.18 -15.27
CA HIS A 136 25.92 22.59 -14.35
C HIS A 136 26.37 21.37 -13.54
N PRO A 137 27.69 21.12 -13.36
CA PRO A 137 28.16 19.95 -12.62
C PRO A 137 27.70 19.98 -11.16
N ASP A 138 27.71 21.15 -10.52
CA ASP A 138 27.26 21.31 -9.13
C ASP A 138 25.73 21.27 -8.94
N LEU A 139 24.94 21.32 -10.04
CA LEU A 139 23.46 21.37 -10.02
C LEU A 139 22.86 20.15 -10.75
N GLN A 140 23.52 18.99 -10.66
CA GLN A 140 22.95 17.75 -11.18
C GLN A 140 21.78 17.27 -10.30
N ASP A 141 20.76 16.69 -10.95
CA ASP A 141 19.56 16.18 -10.30
C ASP A 141 19.90 15.04 -9.33
N ASN A 142 19.75 15.29 -8.02
CA ASN A 142 19.87 14.28 -6.99
C ASN A 142 18.85 14.54 -5.85
N PRO A 143 17.95 13.60 -5.52
CA PRO A 143 16.91 13.79 -4.49
C PRO A 143 17.44 13.85 -3.05
N LYS A 144 18.75 13.67 -2.82
CA LYS A 144 19.39 13.64 -1.50
C LYS A 144 20.36 14.80 -1.24
N VAL A 145 20.73 15.59 -2.25
CA VAL A 145 21.78 16.61 -2.16
C VAL A 145 21.17 18.01 -2.22
N TRP A 146 21.53 18.89 -1.28
CA TRP A 146 21.15 20.30 -1.34
C TRP A 146 22.06 21.05 -2.31
N TRP A 147 21.48 21.75 -3.30
CA TRP A 147 22.25 22.60 -4.21
C TRP A 147 22.68 23.91 -3.54
N ASP A 148 23.94 24.30 -3.74
CA ASP A 148 24.48 25.57 -3.26
C ASP A 148 23.79 26.76 -3.93
N THR A 149 23.13 27.60 -3.13
CA THR A 149 22.38 28.77 -3.61
C THR A 149 23.29 29.82 -4.24
N ALA A 150 24.56 29.92 -3.78
CA ALA A 150 25.55 30.83 -4.33
C ALA A 150 25.96 30.48 -5.78
N LYS A 151 25.70 29.24 -6.25
CA LYS A 151 25.84 28.87 -7.67
C LYS A 151 24.62 29.29 -8.49
N ILE A 152 23.44 29.26 -7.90
CA ILE A 152 22.16 29.54 -8.58
C ILE A 152 21.94 31.05 -8.77
N GLN A 153 22.26 31.88 -7.77
CA GLN A 153 22.10 33.34 -7.82
C GLN A 153 22.75 34.03 -9.05
N PRO A 154 24.04 33.81 -9.40
CA PRO A 154 24.66 34.48 -10.56
C PRO A 154 24.10 33.98 -11.89
N ILE A 155 23.64 32.72 -11.96
CA ILE A 155 22.92 32.18 -13.11
C ILE A 155 21.58 32.90 -13.26
N LEU A 156 20.81 33.04 -12.18
CA LEU A 156 19.52 33.74 -12.18
C LEU A 156 19.69 35.20 -12.63
N LYS A 157 20.65 35.95 -12.06
CA LYS A 157 20.95 37.34 -12.44
C LYS A 157 21.27 37.48 -13.94
N LYS A 158 22.10 36.57 -14.48
CA LYS A 158 22.44 36.51 -15.92
C LYS A 158 21.19 36.36 -16.80
N TYR A 159 20.26 35.49 -16.46
CA TYR A 159 19.04 35.27 -17.26
C TYR A 159 17.98 36.37 -17.07
N VAL A 160 17.83 36.91 -15.85
CA VAL A 160 17.00 38.09 -15.56
C VAL A 160 17.40 39.27 -16.44
N GLN A 161 18.71 39.56 -16.53
CA GLN A 161 19.24 40.63 -17.39
C GLN A 161 19.12 40.29 -18.89
N LYS A 162 19.47 39.06 -19.30
CA LYS A 162 19.40 38.60 -20.71
C LYS A 162 18.00 38.71 -21.30
N TRP A 163 16.97 38.37 -20.52
CA TRP A 163 15.58 38.33 -20.97
C TRP A 163 14.73 39.52 -20.49
N LYS A 164 15.33 40.49 -19.78
CA LYS A 164 14.70 41.71 -19.24
C LYS A 164 13.43 41.40 -18.45
N ILE A 165 13.57 40.54 -17.45
CA ILE A 165 12.48 39.98 -16.66
C ILE A 165 11.89 41.02 -15.70
N ASP A 166 10.56 41.17 -15.73
CA ASP A 166 9.80 42.08 -14.86
C ASP A 166 9.25 41.35 -13.61
N ALA A 167 9.00 40.04 -13.69
CA ALA A 167 8.51 39.22 -12.57
C ALA A 167 9.00 37.75 -12.65
N ILE A 168 9.22 37.12 -11.49
CA ILE A 168 9.65 35.72 -11.35
C ILE A 168 8.52 34.87 -10.75
N ILE A 169 8.40 33.60 -11.17
CA ILE A 169 7.53 32.59 -10.55
C ILE A 169 8.38 31.34 -10.22
N THR A 170 8.29 30.84 -8.99
CA THR A 170 9.04 29.64 -8.55
C THR A 170 8.35 28.93 -7.37
N PHE A 171 9.02 27.96 -6.75
CA PHE A 171 8.53 27.21 -5.58
C PHE A 171 8.49 28.03 -4.29
N ASP A 172 7.69 27.60 -3.32
CA ASP A 172 7.84 27.99 -1.91
C ASP A 172 8.91 27.15 -1.18
N GLU A 173 9.12 27.45 0.11
CA GLU A 173 10.14 26.86 0.98
C GLU A 173 10.00 25.34 1.19
N TYR A 174 8.85 24.79 0.79
CA TYR A 174 8.51 23.37 0.86
C TYR A 174 8.57 22.67 -0.51
N GLY A 175 8.81 23.39 -1.60
CA GLY A 175 9.11 22.81 -2.92
C GLY A 175 7.94 22.10 -3.61
N VAL A 176 6.69 22.34 -3.19
CA VAL A 176 5.47 21.58 -3.53
C VAL A 176 5.52 20.10 -3.10
N SER A 177 6.44 19.31 -3.64
CA SER A 177 6.61 17.89 -3.36
C SER A 177 7.39 17.58 -2.08
N GLY A 178 8.14 18.55 -1.54
CA GLY A 178 9.17 18.35 -0.52
C GLY A 178 10.58 18.09 -1.09
N HIS A 179 10.74 18.01 -2.41
CA HIS A 179 12.01 17.67 -3.06
C HIS A 179 13.10 18.71 -2.76
N ILE A 180 14.30 18.22 -2.44
CA ILE A 180 15.40 19.04 -1.92
C ILE A 180 15.84 20.14 -2.91
N ASN A 181 16.03 19.80 -4.19
CA ASN A 181 16.35 20.75 -5.27
C ASN A 181 15.31 21.89 -5.41
N HIS A 182 14.02 21.60 -5.25
CA HIS A 182 12.95 22.61 -5.40
C HIS A 182 13.05 23.65 -4.29
N ARG A 183 13.39 23.19 -3.07
CA ARG A 183 13.62 24.03 -1.89
C ARG A 183 14.89 24.84 -2.01
N ALA A 184 15.96 24.27 -2.60
CA ALA A 184 17.20 25.00 -2.90
C ALA A 184 16.99 26.09 -3.96
N VAL A 185 16.19 25.83 -5.01
CA VAL A 185 15.77 26.84 -5.98
C VAL A 185 14.96 27.95 -5.33
N SER A 186 14.00 27.61 -4.46
CA SER A 186 13.22 28.60 -3.71
C SER A 186 14.09 29.48 -2.80
N ALA A 187 15.05 28.88 -2.09
CA ALA A 187 16.02 29.59 -1.26
C ALA A 187 16.87 30.56 -2.09
N ALA A 188 17.48 30.09 -3.19
CA ALA A 188 18.32 30.92 -4.05
C ALA A 188 17.57 32.11 -4.68
N VAL A 189 16.31 31.92 -5.10
CA VAL A 189 15.47 33.01 -5.62
C VAL A 189 15.10 34.00 -4.50
N SER A 190 14.84 33.49 -3.28
CA SER A 190 14.54 34.34 -2.11
C SER A 190 15.74 35.19 -1.71
N GLU A 191 16.93 34.60 -1.66
CA GLU A 191 18.18 35.30 -1.37
C GLU A 191 18.50 36.34 -2.45
N TYR A 192 18.33 36.00 -3.73
CA TYR A 192 18.51 36.94 -4.83
C TYR A 192 17.61 38.18 -4.70
N VAL A 193 16.31 37.98 -4.49
CA VAL A 193 15.34 39.09 -4.35
C VAL A 193 15.55 39.91 -3.07
N ASN A 194 16.07 39.30 -2.00
CA ASN A 194 16.37 40.01 -0.75
C ASN A 194 17.74 40.71 -0.73
N SER A 195 18.65 40.37 -1.64
CA SER A 195 20.05 40.87 -1.65
C SER A 195 20.36 41.89 -2.74
N ASP A 196 19.55 41.93 -3.80
CA ASP A 196 19.77 42.77 -4.98
C ASP A 196 18.58 43.72 -5.19
N SER A 197 18.81 45.04 -5.05
CA SER A 197 17.77 46.06 -5.18
C SER A 197 17.14 46.14 -6.57
N ASP A 198 17.84 45.62 -7.58
CA ASP A 198 17.41 45.63 -8.98
C ASP A 198 16.70 44.32 -9.36
N ALA A 199 16.44 43.42 -8.40
CA ALA A 199 15.75 42.15 -8.64
C ALA A 199 14.24 42.33 -8.88
N PRO A 200 13.66 41.68 -9.90
CA PRO A 200 12.22 41.67 -10.11
C PRO A 200 11.49 40.86 -9.02
N MET A 201 10.25 41.25 -8.72
CA MET A 201 9.42 40.60 -7.71
C MET A 201 9.19 39.12 -8.04
N ALA A 202 9.36 38.24 -7.04
CA ALA A 202 9.12 36.82 -7.18
C ALA A 202 7.79 36.39 -6.53
N TYR A 203 7.08 35.47 -7.16
CA TYR A 203 5.88 34.82 -6.65
C TYR A 203 6.11 33.33 -6.43
N LYS A 204 5.87 32.88 -5.19
CA LYS A 204 6.10 31.50 -4.74
C LYS A 204 4.83 30.67 -4.82
N LEU A 205 4.90 29.52 -5.49
CA LEU A 205 3.80 28.56 -5.62
C LEU A 205 3.57 27.83 -4.29
N VAL A 206 2.40 28.04 -3.69
CA VAL A 206 2.09 27.58 -2.32
C VAL A 206 1.90 26.07 -2.25
N THR A 207 2.65 25.43 -1.35
CA THR A 207 2.55 24.02 -1.00
C THR A 207 1.29 23.75 -0.17
N THR A 208 0.60 22.66 -0.52
CA THR A 208 -0.60 22.19 0.19
C THR A 208 -0.41 20.79 0.76
N ALA A 209 -1.15 20.46 1.83
CA ALA A 209 -1.10 19.14 2.47
C ALA A 209 -1.50 18.02 1.49
N LEU A 210 -0.90 16.83 1.62
CA LEU A 210 -0.98 15.74 0.63
C LEU A 210 -2.41 15.39 0.19
N ILE A 211 -3.37 15.33 1.12
CA ILE A 211 -4.78 15.07 0.80
C ILE A 211 -5.33 16.18 -0.12
N ARG A 212 -5.09 17.45 0.22
CA ARG A 212 -5.53 18.62 -0.56
C ARG A 212 -4.88 18.68 -1.95
N LYS A 213 -3.70 18.07 -2.13
CA LYS A 213 -3.07 17.95 -3.45
C LYS A 213 -3.89 17.11 -4.42
N TYR A 214 -4.45 15.98 -3.97
CA TYR A 214 -5.06 14.96 -4.84
C TYR A 214 -6.60 14.90 -4.79
N THR A 215 -7.25 15.84 -4.09
CA THR A 215 -8.71 15.95 -4.03
C THR A 215 -9.35 16.65 -5.24
N PHE A 216 -8.67 16.80 -6.37
CA PHE A 216 -9.22 17.41 -7.59
C PHE A 216 -9.85 18.80 -7.26
N LEU A 217 -10.99 19.14 -7.88
CA LEU A 217 -11.73 20.38 -7.61
C LEU A 217 -12.36 20.45 -6.20
N PHE A 218 -12.39 19.38 -5.40
CA PHE A 218 -12.99 19.43 -4.06
C PHE A 218 -12.22 20.35 -3.09
N ASP A 219 -10.96 20.68 -3.38
CA ASP A 219 -10.17 21.66 -2.61
C ASP A 219 -10.43 23.13 -3.04
N LEU A 220 -11.15 23.35 -4.14
CA LEU A 220 -11.39 24.68 -4.67
C LEU A 220 -12.24 25.56 -3.73
N PRO A 221 -13.33 25.09 -3.08
CA PRO A 221 -14.09 25.91 -2.13
C PRO A 221 -13.26 26.34 -0.92
N PHE A 222 -12.44 25.44 -0.36
CA PHE A 222 -11.58 25.74 0.79
C PHE A 222 -10.48 26.74 0.44
N THR A 223 -9.96 26.67 -0.79
CA THR A 223 -9.00 27.65 -1.32
C THR A 223 -9.68 28.99 -1.62
N ALA A 224 -10.81 28.98 -2.31
CA ALA A 224 -11.58 30.16 -2.67
C ALA A 224 -12.13 30.91 -1.45
N ALA A 225 -12.43 30.22 -0.34
CA ALA A 225 -12.87 30.85 0.90
C ALA A 225 -11.85 31.88 1.44
N ALA A 226 -10.54 31.62 1.31
CA ALA A 226 -9.48 32.57 1.67
C ALA A 226 -9.46 33.83 0.78
N PHE A 227 -10.06 33.75 -0.41
CA PHE A 227 -10.27 34.86 -1.34
C PHE A 227 -11.73 35.36 -1.31
N GLY A 228 -12.56 34.91 -0.36
CA GLY A 228 -14.03 35.07 -0.42
C GLY A 228 -14.50 36.51 -0.59
N TRP A 229 -13.93 37.46 0.15
CA TRP A 229 -14.25 38.89 -0.01
C TRP A 229 -13.80 39.44 -1.38
N ARG A 230 -12.61 39.05 -1.87
CA ARG A 230 -12.09 39.44 -3.19
C ARG A 230 -12.99 38.91 -4.31
N ILE A 231 -13.47 37.67 -4.20
CA ILE A 231 -14.40 37.03 -5.15
C ILE A 231 -15.76 37.74 -5.14
N VAL A 232 -16.33 38.03 -3.96
CA VAL A 232 -17.58 38.79 -3.86
C VAL A 232 -17.43 40.20 -4.43
N ALA A 233 -16.32 40.88 -4.15
CA ALA A 233 -16.01 42.18 -4.72
C ALA A 233 -15.85 42.13 -6.26
N ALA A 234 -15.22 41.09 -6.82
CA ALA A 234 -15.12 40.89 -8.27
C ALA A 234 -16.48 40.63 -8.95
N ILE A 235 -17.41 39.94 -8.27
CA ILE A 235 -18.76 39.66 -8.79
C ILE A 235 -19.62 40.93 -8.90
N PHE A 236 -19.56 41.82 -7.90
CA PHE A 236 -20.43 43.01 -7.85
C PHE A 236 -19.76 44.30 -8.31
N TYR A 237 -18.43 44.38 -8.22
CA TYR A 237 -17.63 45.58 -8.50
C TYR A 237 -16.32 45.18 -9.23
N PRO A 238 -16.40 44.61 -10.46
CA PRO A 238 -15.22 44.15 -11.20
C PRO A 238 -14.20 45.28 -11.40
N ALA A 239 -12.93 44.98 -11.19
CA ALA A 239 -11.84 45.96 -11.18
C ALA A 239 -10.69 45.58 -12.12
N SER A 240 -10.26 46.55 -12.93
CA SER A 240 -9.13 46.46 -13.87
C SER A 240 -7.85 47.13 -13.38
N LYS A 241 -7.85 47.67 -12.15
CA LYS A 241 -6.67 48.20 -11.44
C LYS A 241 -6.76 47.79 -9.98
N MET A 242 -5.63 47.47 -9.36
CA MET A 242 -5.57 46.89 -8.01
C MET A 242 -5.30 47.97 -6.95
N ASP A 243 -5.75 47.70 -5.73
CA ASP A 243 -5.24 48.36 -4.52
C ASP A 243 -4.03 47.52 -4.01
N PRO A 244 -2.86 48.12 -3.75
CA PRO A 244 -1.65 47.40 -3.32
C PRO A 244 -1.83 46.49 -2.10
N SER A 245 -2.82 46.74 -1.24
CA SER A 245 -3.13 45.87 -0.09
C SER A 245 -3.50 44.43 -0.48
N TYR A 246 -3.81 44.16 -1.75
CA TYR A 246 -4.17 42.83 -2.24
C TYR A 246 -3.06 42.06 -2.98
N SER A 247 -1.95 42.69 -3.38
CA SER A 247 -0.92 42.07 -4.26
C SER A 247 -0.29 40.79 -3.68
N THR A 248 -0.26 40.68 -2.35
CA THR A 248 0.34 39.59 -1.57
C THR A 248 0.00 38.15 -1.99
N LYS A 249 -1.16 37.89 -2.64
CA LYS A 249 -1.58 36.54 -3.06
C LYS A 249 -2.39 36.52 -4.36
N ALA A 250 -2.07 35.55 -5.21
CA ALA A 250 -2.77 35.18 -6.43
C ALA A 250 -3.58 33.88 -6.27
N LEU A 251 -4.76 33.80 -6.90
CA LEU A 251 -5.51 32.57 -7.13
C LEU A 251 -5.73 32.43 -8.63
N VAL A 252 -5.10 31.43 -9.24
CA VAL A 252 -5.12 31.24 -10.69
C VAL A 252 -5.81 29.92 -11.00
N VAL A 253 -6.87 29.96 -11.81
CA VAL A 253 -7.72 28.79 -12.14
C VAL A 253 -7.68 28.55 -13.64
N ASN A 254 -7.42 27.29 -14.04
CA ASN A 254 -7.35 26.90 -15.44
C ASN A 254 -8.75 26.84 -16.07
N THR A 255 -8.89 27.38 -17.28
CA THR A 255 -10.02 27.04 -18.15
C THR A 255 -9.84 25.61 -18.68
N TRP A 256 -10.90 25.00 -19.22
CA TRP A 256 -10.77 23.67 -19.83
C TRP A 256 -9.75 23.65 -20.98
N GLY A 257 -9.65 24.74 -21.76
CA GLY A 257 -8.63 24.89 -22.81
C GLY A 257 -7.20 24.95 -22.27
N ARG A 258 -6.97 25.64 -21.15
CA ARG A 258 -5.65 25.65 -20.50
C ARG A 258 -5.30 24.30 -19.86
N TYR A 259 -6.30 23.59 -19.31
CA TYR A 259 -6.10 22.21 -18.83
C TYR A 259 -5.72 21.24 -19.96
N LEU A 260 -6.30 21.38 -21.16
CA LEU A 260 -5.86 20.61 -22.33
C LEU A 260 -4.39 20.91 -22.67
N LYS A 261 -4.01 22.19 -22.85
CA LYS A 261 -2.60 22.57 -23.04
C LYS A 261 -1.66 22.05 -21.96
N THR A 262 -2.12 22.01 -20.71
CA THR A 262 -1.36 21.44 -19.57
C THR A 262 -1.09 19.94 -19.77
N ARG A 263 -2.03 19.20 -20.36
CA ARG A 263 -1.84 17.79 -20.75
C ARG A 263 -0.97 17.63 -22.00
N ASP A 264 -1.15 18.50 -23.00
CA ASP A 264 -0.38 18.47 -24.24
C ASP A 264 1.11 18.76 -23.97
N ALA A 265 1.39 19.68 -23.03
CA ALA A 265 2.72 19.95 -22.52
C ALA A 265 3.35 18.74 -21.80
N PHE A 266 2.61 18.10 -20.89
CA PHE A 266 3.09 16.87 -20.22
C PHE A 266 3.27 15.71 -21.21
N ALA A 267 2.44 15.63 -22.26
CA ALA A 267 2.59 14.66 -23.35
C ALA A 267 3.79 14.93 -24.28
N SER A 268 4.56 16.00 -24.05
CA SER A 268 5.88 16.18 -24.67
C SER A 268 7.02 15.50 -23.89
N HIS A 269 6.77 15.00 -22.68
CA HIS A 269 7.74 14.31 -21.81
C HIS A 269 7.55 12.79 -21.84
N ASP A 270 7.69 12.17 -23.01
CA ASP A 270 7.51 10.72 -23.19
C ASP A 270 8.40 9.89 -22.23
N SER A 271 9.66 10.28 -21.99
CA SER A 271 10.58 9.62 -21.05
C SER A 271 10.14 9.69 -19.58
N GLN A 272 9.11 10.48 -19.27
CA GLN A 272 8.57 10.72 -17.94
C GLN A 272 7.10 10.28 -17.81
N TYR A 273 6.54 9.70 -18.88
CA TYR A 273 5.11 9.42 -19.01
C TYR A 273 4.70 8.09 -18.33
N SER A 274 4.51 8.14 -17.01
CA SER A 274 4.03 7.00 -16.21
C SER A 274 2.53 7.04 -15.92
N TRP A 275 1.94 5.92 -15.52
CA TRP A 275 0.51 5.84 -15.16
C TRP A 275 0.17 6.67 -13.92
N ASP A 276 1.08 6.79 -12.95
CA ASP A 276 0.90 7.59 -11.74
C ASP A 276 0.99 9.10 -12.04
N ARG A 277 1.86 9.51 -12.99
CA ARG A 277 1.86 10.85 -13.57
C ARG A 277 0.56 11.11 -14.35
N HIS A 278 0.07 10.15 -15.11
CA HIS A 278 -1.21 10.27 -15.82
C HIS A 278 -2.40 10.45 -14.85
N LEU A 279 -2.37 9.77 -13.70
CA LEU A 279 -3.33 9.94 -12.60
C LEU A 279 -3.15 11.29 -11.89
N TYR A 280 -1.90 11.75 -11.70
CA TYR A 280 -1.58 13.08 -11.19
C TYR A 280 -2.23 14.17 -12.06
N MET A 281 -2.11 14.08 -13.39
CA MET A 281 -2.68 15.08 -14.31
C MET A 281 -4.21 15.21 -14.15
N ILE A 282 -4.89 14.12 -13.79
CA ILE A 282 -6.34 14.09 -13.56
C ILE A 282 -6.71 14.60 -12.16
N LEU A 283 -6.06 14.10 -11.10
CA LEU A 283 -6.48 14.30 -9.71
C LEU A 283 -5.76 15.45 -8.97
N SER A 284 -4.59 15.87 -9.43
CA SER A 284 -3.83 16.95 -8.79
C SER A 284 -4.56 18.29 -8.95
N ARG A 285 -4.78 19.02 -7.86
CA ARG A 285 -5.27 20.39 -7.95
C ARG A 285 -4.31 21.31 -8.70
N TYR A 286 -3.02 20.99 -8.79
CA TYR A 286 -2.02 21.84 -9.46
C TYR A 286 -2.15 21.87 -11.00
N THR A 287 -2.91 20.96 -11.62
CA THR A 287 -3.28 21.09 -13.06
C THR A 287 -4.55 21.92 -13.27
N TRP A 288 -5.30 22.24 -12.21
CA TRP A 288 -6.60 22.92 -12.24
C TRP A 288 -6.59 24.32 -11.62
N PHE A 289 -5.86 24.53 -10.51
CA PHE A 289 -5.75 25.82 -9.85
C PHE A 289 -4.54 25.91 -8.90
N THR A 290 -3.73 26.95 -9.11
CA THR A 290 -2.58 27.30 -8.27
C THR A 290 -2.91 28.48 -7.35
N VAL A 291 -2.16 28.59 -6.26
CA VAL A 291 -2.09 29.80 -5.44
C VAL A 291 -0.63 30.20 -5.38
N ALA A 292 -0.34 31.47 -5.68
CA ALA A 292 1.00 32.03 -5.54
C ALA A 292 0.99 33.15 -4.48
N ALA A 293 2.11 33.37 -3.81
CA ALA A 293 2.25 34.38 -2.77
C ALA A 293 3.57 35.16 -2.92
N ASP A 294 3.56 36.42 -2.49
CA ASP A 294 4.73 37.27 -2.32
C ASP A 294 5.62 36.73 -1.17
N PRO A 295 6.97 36.71 -1.28
CA PRO A 295 7.88 36.29 -0.21
C PRO A 295 7.71 37.04 1.12
N GLY A 296 7.21 38.28 1.13
CA GLY A 296 6.90 39.03 2.34
C GLY A 296 5.59 38.59 3.03
N ALA A 297 4.74 37.81 2.35
CA ALA A 297 3.46 37.36 2.89
C ALA A 297 3.61 36.06 3.70
N THR A 298 4.02 36.18 4.97
CA THR A 298 4.13 35.03 5.90
C THR A 298 2.87 34.15 5.87
N VAL A 299 2.95 33.00 5.22
CA VAL A 299 1.87 32.01 5.19
C VAL A 299 1.97 31.21 6.50
N PRO A 300 1.02 31.32 7.45
CA PRO A 300 1.02 30.43 8.60
C PRO A 300 0.89 28.99 8.08
N PRO A 301 1.66 28.04 8.63
CA PRO A 301 1.74 26.69 8.07
C PRO A 301 0.34 26.03 8.05
N PRO A 302 0.04 25.19 7.04
CA PRO A 302 -1.13 24.33 7.12
C PRO A 302 -0.98 23.46 8.36
N ALA A 303 -1.88 23.64 9.34
CA ALA A 303 -1.70 23.14 10.69
C ALA A 303 -1.37 21.63 10.72
N ILE A 304 -0.09 21.33 10.92
CA ILE A 304 0.36 20.00 11.31
C ILE A 304 -0.24 19.77 12.70
N PRO A 305 -0.94 18.64 12.94
CA PRO A 305 -1.41 18.31 14.28
C PRO A 305 -0.21 17.93 15.14
N GLU A 306 0.41 18.94 15.76
CA GLU A 306 1.42 18.74 16.79
C GLU A 306 0.85 17.83 17.88
N ARG A 307 1.60 16.79 18.24
CA ARG A 307 1.16 15.79 19.23
C ARG A 307 1.37 16.30 20.66
N GLY A 308 0.84 17.50 20.96
CA GLY A 308 1.06 18.23 22.20
C GLY A 308 -0.15 19.05 22.71
N GLY A 309 -1.35 18.84 22.16
CA GLY A 309 -2.51 19.74 22.34
C GLY A 309 -3.66 19.27 23.25
N TRP A 310 -3.53 18.21 24.06
CA TRP A 310 -4.66 17.59 24.79
C TRP A 310 -4.50 17.44 26.32
N MET A 311 -3.62 18.21 26.97
CA MET A 311 -3.55 18.30 28.45
C MET A 311 -3.26 19.72 28.97
N ALA A 312 -4.19 20.68 28.76
CA ALA A 312 -4.05 22.05 29.27
C ALA A 312 -5.40 22.77 29.53
N CYS A 313 -6.41 22.11 30.12
CA CYS A 313 -7.65 22.80 30.52
C CYS A 313 -8.31 22.23 31.80
N GLU A 314 -7.52 22.05 32.85
CA GLU A 314 -8.04 21.94 34.22
C GLU A 314 -7.27 22.87 35.17
N ARG A 315 -7.90 23.20 36.31
CA ARG A 315 -7.37 24.04 37.41
C ARG A 315 -7.08 25.51 37.08
N LYS A 316 -8.14 26.31 36.93
CA LYS A 316 -8.24 27.64 37.59
C LYS A 316 -9.67 28.20 37.63
N ARG A 317 -10.46 27.76 38.62
CA ARG A 317 -11.53 28.56 39.25
C ARG A 317 -12.01 27.91 40.56
N ALA A 318 -11.44 28.35 41.67
CA ALA A 318 -12.02 28.21 43.00
C ALA A 318 -12.39 29.61 43.49
N GLY A 319 -13.51 29.72 44.21
CA GLY A 319 -14.01 30.98 44.78
C GLY A 319 -14.93 31.79 43.85
N LEU A 320 -16.25 31.70 44.08
CA LEU A 320 -17.07 32.80 44.62
C LEU A 320 -18.56 32.39 44.73
N THR A 321 -18.95 32.06 45.96
CA THR A 321 -20.25 32.31 46.64
C THR A 321 -21.46 32.86 45.83
N GLY A 322 -22.62 32.19 45.91
CA GLY A 322 -23.94 32.74 45.55
C GLY A 322 -25.05 31.67 45.46
N PRO A 323 -26.24 31.79 46.07
CA PRO A 323 -27.15 30.64 46.27
C PRO A 323 -28.59 30.77 45.72
N LEU A 324 -29.41 29.72 45.97
CA LEU A 324 -30.89 29.62 45.82
C LEU A 324 -31.39 29.37 44.36
N THR A 325 -32.45 28.60 44.06
CA THR A 325 -33.37 27.76 44.89
C THR A 325 -34.14 26.71 44.04
N SER A 326 -34.61 25.62 44.68
CA SER A 326 -35.88 24.83 44.49
C SER A 326 -36.58 24.66 43.11
N SER A 327 -37.31 23.57 42.78
CA SER A 327 -37.50 22.22 43.38
C SER A 327 -38.47 21.37 42.51
N ARG A 328 -38.65 20.08 42.88
CA ARG A 328 -39.83 19.20 42.65
C ARG A 328 -40.21 18.69 41.23
N THR A 329 -39.90 17.41 41.08
CA THR A 329 -40.61 16.28 40.43
C THR A 329 -42.07 16.05 40.93
N PRO A 330 -42.86 15.04 40.46
CA PRO A 330 -43.06 14.44 39.11
C PRO A 330 -44.55 14.02 38.79
N ARG A 331 -44.78 13.26 37.68
CA ARG A 331 -45.97 12.38 37.38
C ARG A 331 -47.32 13.12 37.10
N THR A 332 -48.41 12.53 36.55
CA THR A 332 -48.77 11.14 36.13
C THR A 332 -49.78 11.13 34.94
N ASP A 333 -50.20 9.94 34.50
CA ASP A 333 -51.03 9.58 33.33
C ASP A 333 -52.57 9.83 33.38
N THR A 334 -53.19 9.64 32.19
CA THR A 334 -54.53 9.05 31.89
C THR A 334 -55.74 9.89 31.39
N HIS A 335 -56.42 9.26 30.40
CA HIS A 335 -57.85 9.21 30.06
C HIS A 335 -58.59 10.20 29.11
N SER A 336 -59.62 9.58 28.49
CA SER A 336 -60.56 9.95 27.40
C SER A 336 -61.82 10.69 27.96
N PRO A 337 -62.78 11.26 27.18
CA PRO A 337 -63.56 10.53 26.16
C PRO A 337 -64.12 11.32 24.93
N ARG A 338 -65.04 10.66 24.21
CA ARG A 338 -65.84 11.03 23.01
C ARG A 338 -67.18 11.73 23.39
N PRO A 339 -68.08 12.21 22.47
CA PRO A 339 -68.66 11.52 21.29
C PRO A 339 -68.85 12.47 20.04
N GLU A 340 -69.75 12.40 19.03
CA GLU A 340 -70.88 11.50 18.62
C GLU A 340 -71.30 11.68 17.12
N GLN A 341 -72.38 10.98 16.71
CA GLN A 341 -73.39 11.27 15.65
C GLN A 341 -73.10 11.03 14.14
N ALA A 342 -74.21 10.86 13.38
CA ALA A 342 -74.38 10.21 12.07
C ALA A 342 -75.71 10.75 11.41
N PRO A 343 -76.36 10.21 10.33
CA PRO A 343 -76.16 8.95 9.57
C PRO A 343 -76.22 9.09 8.01
N GLN A 344 -76.63 8.02 7.30
CA GLN A 344 -76.62 7.79 5.82
C GLN A 344 -78.01 8.13 5.16
N PRO A 345 -78.57 7.52 4.05
CA PRO A 345 -78.29 6.23 3.33
C PRO A 345 -78.49 6.20 1.78
N PHE A 346 -78.54 4.96 1.24
CA PHE A 346 -78.85 4.46 -0.14
C PHE A 346 -77.69 4.44 -1.16
N LEU A 347 -77.57 3.46 -2.08
CA LEU A 347 -78.01 2.04 -2.09
C LEU A 347 -77.29 1.23 -3.22
N ASP A 348 -77.23 -0.11 -3.09
CA ASP A 348 -77.25 -1.20 -4.13
C ASP A 348 -76.40 -1.20 -5.42
N SER A 349 -76.01 -2.35 -6.03
CA SER A 349 -76.24 -3.80 -5.75
C SER A 349 -75.10 -4.70 -6.31
N LEU A 350 -75.17 -6.04 -6.12
CA LEU A 350 -74.12 -7.02 -6.46
C LEU A 350 -74.41 -7.86 -7.72
N LYS A 351 -73.34 -8.33 -8.41
CA LYS A 351 -72.97 -9.77 -8.70
C LYS A 351 -71.79 -9.83 -9.72
N VAL A 352 -70.73 -10.65 -9.59
CA VAL A 352 -70.60 -12.14 -9.58
C VAL A 352 -70.92 -12.73 -10.97
N SER A 353 -70.10 -13.54 -11.65
CA SER A 353 -68.70 -14.00 -11.47
C SER A 353 -68.25 -14.83 -12.71
N GLY A 354 -66.95 -15.02 -12.98
CA GLY A 354 -66.51 -16.08 -13.92
C GLY A 354 -65.05 -16.02 -14.40
N ALA A 355 -64.42 -17.19 -14.45
CA ALA A 355 -63.12 -17.54 -15.05
C ALA A 355 -63.24 -19.01 -15.57
N PRO A 356 -62.30 -19.63 -16.31
CA PRO A 356 -60.91 -19.21 -16.57
C PRO A 356 -60.44 -19.39 -18.04
N GLU A 357 -59.13 -19.55 -18.18
CA GLU A 357 -58.27 -19.75 -19.36
C GLU A 357 -58.72 -20.79 -20.40
N MET A 358 -58.27 -20.60 -21.65
CA MET A 358 -57.52 -21.68 -22.34
C MET A 358 -56.51 -21.11 -23.36
N ASN A 359 -55.75 -22.00 -24.00
CA ASN A 359 -54.43 -21.75 -24.60
C ASN A 359 -54.28 -22.58 -25.89
N LEU A 360 -53.55 -22.10 -26.92
CA LEU A 360 -52.56 -22.87 -27.72
C LEU A 360 -52.10 -22.20 -29.04
N ARG A 361 -50.90 -22.64 -29.43
CA ARG A 361 -50.14 -22.52 -30.69
C ARG A 361 -50.97 -22.81 -31.95
N GLY A 362 -50.63 -22.38 -33.18
CA GLY A 362 -49.47 -21.62 -33.69
C GLY A 362 -49.12 -22.00 -35.16
N TYR A 363 -47.91 -21.62 -35.63
CA TYR A 363 -47.21 -22.06 -36.87
C TYR A 363 -47.57 -21.48 -38.27
N ARG A 364 -46.50 -20.99 -38.94
CA ARG A 364 -46.12 -20.96 -40.39
C ARG A 364 -47.15 -20.52 -41.45
N ASP A 365 -46.91 -19.45 -42.22
CA ASP A 365 -45.86 -19.17 -43.24
C ASP A 365 -46.10 -19.81 -44.62
N ALA A 366 -46.31 -18.98 -45.67
CA ALA A 366 -45.67 -19.11 -47.00
C ALA A 366 -46.02 -17.97 -48.00
N ALA A 367 -45.01 -17.54 -48.78
CA ALA A 367 -45.03 -16.97 -50.16
C ALA A 367 -45.99 -15.79 -50.53
N HIS A 368 -45.48 -14.56 -50.76
CA HIS A 368 -44.78 -14.04 -51.98
C HIS A 368 -45.67 -13.83 -53.23
N ARG A 369 -45.89 -12.59 -53.71
CA ARG A 369 -44.95 -11.85 -54.60
C ARG A 369 -45.34 -10.37 -54.89
N HIS A 370 -44.33 -9.58 -55.31
CA HIS A 370 -44.33 -8.27 -56.04
C HIS A 370 -45.28 -7.13 -55.56
N MET A 371 -44.75 -6.05 -55.00
CA MET A 371 -44.11 -4.88 -55.67
C MET A 371 -45.09 -3.93 -56.40
N LEU A 372 -45.25 -2.71 -55.87
CA LEU A 372 -44.77 -1.48 -56.54
C LEU A 372 -44.72 -0.28 -55.55
N SER A 373 -44.21 0.86 -56.01
CA SER A 373 -43.72 1.97 -55.16
C SER A 373 -44.79 3.02 -54.78
N ALA A 374 -44.45 3.86 -53.80
CA ALA A 374 -45.25 4.99 -53.35
C ALA A 374 -45.16 6.23 -54.27
N SER A 375 -46.31 6.82 -54.58
CA SER A 375 -46.45 8.18 -55.12
C SER A 375 -47.84 8.78 -54.87
N ASP A 376 -48.90 8.02 -55.12
CA ASP A 376 -50.19 8.61 -55.52
C ASP A 376 -51.10 9.09 -54.37
N TYR A 377 -50.88 8.66 -53.12
CA TYR A 377 -51.81 8.91 -52.02
C TYR A 377 -51.72 10.29 -51.35
N CYS A 378 -50.90 11.20 -51.87
CA CYS A 378 -50.74 12.56 -51.30
C CYS A 378 -51.73 13.62 -51.84
N ALA A 379 -52.54 13.31 -52.87
CA ALA A 379 -53.29 14.33 -53.61
C ALA A 379 -54.69 14.68 -53.04
N SER A 380 -55.38 13.77 -52.35
CA SER A 380 -56.83 13.88 -52.15
C SER A 380 -57.28 14.63 -50.87
N LEU A 381 -56.42 14.74 -49.86
CA LEU A 381 -56.79 15.16 -48.49
C LEU A 381 -56.64 16.68 -48.19
N ARG A 382 -56.81 17.55 -49.19
CA ARG A 382 -56.72 19.02 -49.05
C ARG A 382 -58.05 19.80 -49.05
N ARG A 383 -59.22 19.14 -49.11
CA ARG A 383 -60.52 19.83 -49.31
C ARG A 383 -61.46 19.94 -48.09
N PHE A 384 -61.14 19.37 -46.92
CA PHE A 384 -61.98 19.48 -45.73
C PHE A 384 -61.19 19.99 -44.51
N LEU A 385 -61.23 21.31 -44.31
CA LEU A 385 -60.82 22.01 -43.09
C LEU A 385 -61.82 23.12 -42.76
N PRO A 386 -62.66 22.97 -41.71
CA PRO A 386 -63.08 24.11 -40.91
C PRO A 386 -61.92 24.52 -39.97
N ASN A 387 -61.79 25.80 -39.68
CA ASN A 387 -60.70 26.32 -38.83
C ASN A 387 -60.79 25.80 -37.39
N VAL A 388 -59.78 25.05 -36.94
CA VAL A 388 -59.49 24.79 -35.52
C VAL A 388 -58.02 25.10 -35.23
N SER A 389 -57.75 25.67 -34.06
CA SER A 389 -56.49 26.33 -33.73
C SER A 389 -55.26 25.40 -33.62
N LYS A 390 -54.09 25.99 -33.93
CA LYS A 390 -52.72 25.45 -33.79
C LYS A 390 -52.56 24.37 -32.69
N PRO A 391 -52.04 23.16 -33.00
CA PRO A 391 -51.74 22.18 -31.97
C PRO A 391 -50.57 22.66 -31.10
N THR A 392 -50.87 23.07 -29.87
CA THR A 392 -49.86 23.38 -28.86
C THR A 392 -49.12 22.10 -28.47
N ALA A 393 -47.96 21.84 -29.10
CA ALA A 393 -47.04 20.78 -28.69
C ALA A 393 -46.75 20.93 -27.19
N SER A 394 -47.32 20.04 -26.38
CA SER A 394 -47.69 20.36 -24.99
C SER A 394 -46.49 20.74 -24.14
N ARG A 395 -46.70 21.62 -23.15
CA ARG A 395 -45.66 21.97 -22.16
C ARG A 395 -45.10 20.69 -21.52
N THR A 396 -45.93 19.70 -21.23
CA THR A 396 -45.53 18.38 -20.75
C THR A 396 -44.56 17.65 -21.69
N LEU A 397 -44.84 17.52 -23.00
CA LEU A 397 -43.93 16.83 -23.93
C LEU A 397 -42.58 17.54 -24.10
N ARG A 398 -42.57 18.88 -24.09
CA ARG A 398 -41.31 19.66 -24.09
C ARG A 398 -40.56 19.52 -22.76
N SER A 399 -41.23 19.61 -21.62
CA SER A 399 -40.62 19.39 -20.30
C SER A 399 -40.10 17.96 -20.12
N ILE A 400 -40.76 16.94 -20.66
CA ILE A 400 -40.29 15.53 -20.62
C ILE A 400 -39.02 15.38 -21.48
N ARG A 401 -39.01 15.90 -22.71
CA ARG A 401 -37.79 15.87 -23.56
C ARG A 401 -36.64 16.68 -22.98
N TRP A 402 -36.93 17.81 -22.32
CA TRP A 402 -35.94 18.60 -21.59
C TRP A 402 -35.41 17.83 -20.36
N PHE A 403 -36.28 17.26 -19.53
CA PHE A 403 -35.89 16.46 -18.36
C PHE A 403 -35.06 15.23 -18.75
N LEU A 404 -35.42 14.55 -19.85
CA LEU A 404 -34.62 13.42 -20.36
C LEU A 404 -33.23 13.85 -20.85
N ARG A 405 -33.09 15.04 -21.45
CA ARG A 405 -31.79 15.53 -21.98
C ARG A 405 -30.92 16.27 -20.93
N VAL A 406 -31.54 16.93 -19.97
CA VAL A 406 -30.86 17.82 -18.99
C VAL A 406 -30.75 17.19 -17.60
N VAL A 407 -31.56 16.17 -17.28
CA VAL A 407 -31.49 15.45 -16.00
C VAL A 407 -31.15 13.97 -16.21
N PHE A 408 -31.88 13.24 -17.05
CA PHE A 408 -31.63 11.81 -17.23
C PHE A 408 -30.31 11.53 -17.95
N LEU A 409 -30.02 12.21 -19.07
CA LEU A 409 -28.78 12.00 -19.84
C LEU A 409 -27.49 12.25 -19.02
N PRO A 410 -27.29 13.36 -18.30
CA PRO A 410 -26.09 13.53 -17.48
C PRO A 410 -26.04 12.56 -16.28
N ILE A 411 -27.18 12.18 -15.67
CA ILE A 411 -27.20 11.14 -14.64
C ILE A 411 -26.79 9.78 -15.24
N PHE A 412 -27.28 9.44 -16.43
CA PHE A 412 -26.91 8.23 -17.15
C PHE A 412 -25.42 8.23 -17.51
N LEU A 413 -24.88 9.34 -18.05
CA LEU A 413 -23.46 9.49 -18.34
C LEU A 413 -22.59 9.39 -17.06
N VAL A 414 -23.01 9.98 -15.94
CA VAL A 414 -22.29 9.85 -14.66
C VAL A 414 -22.35 8.40 -14.14
N LEU A 415 -23.49 7.71 -14.27
CA LEU A 415 -23.61 6.31 -13.87
C LEU A 415 -22.81 5.37 -14.79
N CYS A 416 -22.75 5.65 -16.10
CA CYS A 416 -21.91 4.91 -17.05
C CYS A 416 -20.42 5.22 -16.85
N SER A 417 -20.05 6.46 -16.51
CA SER A 417 -18.66 6.84 -16.19
C SER A 417 -18.21 6.21 -14.88
N LEU A 418 -19.07 6.19 -13.85
CA LEU A 418 -18.84 5.41 -12.64
C LEU A 418 -18.67 3.94 -12.99
N TRP A 419 -19.65 3.31 -13.64
CA TRP A 419 -19.58 1.90 -14.03
C TRP A 419 -18.33 1.55 -14.85
N PHE A 420 -17.89 2.44 -15.75
CA PHE A 420 -16.64 2.31 -16.49
C PHE A 420 -15.43 2.37 -15.56
N LEU A 421 -15.28 3.46 -14.78
CA LEU A 421 -14.15 3.68 -13.85
C LEU A 421 -14.05 2.59 -12.77
N THR A 422 -15.18 2.04 -12.34
CA THR A 422 -15.26 1.07 -11.25
C THR A 422 -15.16 -0.37 -11.79
N SER A 423 -15.94 -0.76 -12.80
CA SER A 423 -15.99 -2.17 -13.24
C SER A 423 -15.14 -2.52 -14.46
N LEU A 424 -14.92 -1.59 -15.40
CA LEU A 424 -14.26 -1.90 -16.68
C LEU A 424 -12.80 -1.43 -16.72
N LEU A 425 -12.51 -0.23 -16.23
CA LEU A 425 -11.17 0.33 -16.21
C LEU A 425 -10.17 -0.53 -15.42
N PRO A 426 -10.49 -1.09 -14.22
CA PRO A 426 -9.56 -1.99 -13.52
C PRO A 426 -9.34 -3.33 -14.23
N ARG A 427 -10.23 -3.73 -15.15
CA ARG A 427 -10.06 -4.91 -15.99
C ARG A 427 -9.20 -4.62 -17.22
N ILE A 428 -9.26 -3.41 -17.75
CA ILE A 428 -8.43 -2.92 -18.86
C ILE A 428 -6.99 -2.62 -18.39
N LEU A 429 -6.84 -2.08 -17.17
CA LEU A 429 -5.53 -1.74 -16.59
C LEU A 429 -4.79 -2.91 -15.94
N ASN A 430 -5.40 -4.10 -15.86
CA ASN A 430 -4.73 -5.29 -15.38
C ASN A 430 -4.09 -6.05 -16.57
N PRO A 431 -2.75 -6.09 -16.70
CA PRO A 431 -2.08 -6.70 -17.86
C PRO A 431 -2.27 -8.22 -17.94
N THR A 432 -2.67 -8.86 -16.84
CA THR A 432 -3.04 -10.29 -16.81
C THR A 432 -4.47 -10.40 -16.25
N PRO A 433 -5.51 -10.47 -17.10
CA PRO A 433 -6.86 -10.74 -16.61
C PRO A 433 -6.86 -12.06 -15.84
N PRO A 434 -7.48 -12.13 -14.64
CA PRO A 434 -7.43 -13.33 -13.81
C PRO A 434 -8.10 -14.51 -14.53
N ASP A 435 -7.48 -15.69 -14.42
CA ASP A 435 -8.03 -16.95 -14.92
C ASP A 435 -9.45 -17.25 -14.38
N GLU A 436 -10.24 -18.05 -15.09
CA GLU A 436 -11.61 -18.40 -14.68
C GLU A 436 -11.67 -19.01 -13.28
N ALA A 437 -10.73 -19.87 -12.90
CA ALA A 437 -10.69 -20.43 -11.54
C ALA A 437 -10.50 -19.32 -10.49
N LYS A 438 -9.55 -18.40 -10.75
CA LYS A 438 -9.26 -17.25 -9.87
C LYS A 438 -10.40 -16.23 -9.83
N GLN A 439 -11.18 -16.10 -10.91
CA GLN A 439 -12.42 -15.30 -10.92
C GLN A 439 -13.50 -15.94 -10.04
N ARG A 440 -13.78 -17.23 -10.20
CA ARG A 440 -14.80 -17.96 -9.42
C ARG A 440 -14.48 -17.94 -7.92
N TRP A 441 -13.26 -18.32 -7.56
CA TRP A 441 -12.77 -18.26 -6.17
C TRP A 441 -12.90 -16.84 -5.59
N ASN A 442 -12.58 -15.79 -6.36
CA ASN A 442 -12.75 -14.41 -5.91
C ASN A 442 -14.24 -14.01 -5.76
N GLU A 443 -15.16 -14.52 -6.58
CA GLU A 443 -16.60 -14.29 -6.38
C GLU A 443 -17.14 -14.98 -5.12
N GLU A 444 -16.64 -16.19 -4.83
CA GLU A 444 -16.93 -17.00 -3.63
C GLU A 444 -16.35 -16.36 -2.36
N TRP A 445 -15.07 -15.98 -2.37
CA TRP A 445 -14.42 -15.24 -1.28
C TRP A 445 -15.16 -13.94 -0.96
N ILE A 446 -15.59 -13.18 -1.97
CA ILE A 446 -16.44 -12.00 -1.76
C ILE A 446 -17.82 -12.39 -1.24
N SER A 447 -18.38 -13.53 -1.64
CA SER A 447 -19.70 -13.98 -1.19
C SER A 447 -19.77 -14.24 0.32
N SER A 448 -18.65 -14.64 0.94
CA SER A 448 -18.54 -14.94 2.37
C SER A 448 -18.88 -13.74 3.27
N SER A 449 -18.46 -12.53 2.90
CA SER A 449 -18.71 -11.30 3.67
C SER A 449 -20.21 -11.11 3.92
N PRO A 450 -20.71 -11.08 5.16
CA PRO A 450 -22.15 -11.03 5.43
C PRO A 450 -22.78 -9.70 4.99
N TYR A 451 -22.01 -8.62 4.89
CA TYR A 451 -22.50 -7.27 4.63
C TYR A 451 -22.66 -6.98 3.13
N TRP A 452 -23.91 -6.75 2.68
CA TRP A 452 -24.22 -6.48 1.27
C TRP A 452 -23.43 -5.30 0.68
N LEU A 453 -23.25 -4.21 1.45
CA LEU A 453 -22.49 -3.03 1.02
C LEU A 453 -21.01 -3.35 0.77
N ASP A 454 -20.41 -4.18 1.62
CA ASP A 454 -19.02 -4.59 1.51
C ASP A 454 -18.80 -5.48 0.27
N ARG A 455 -19.73 -6.43 0.03
CA ARG A 455 -19.76 -7.21 -1.21
C ARG A 455 -19.88 -6.35 -2.48
N GLN A 456 -20.63 -5.24 -2.44
CA GLN A 456 -20.69 -4.32 -3.59
C GLN A 456 -19.43 -3.46 -3.71
N ALA A 457 -18.89 -2.93 -2.61
CA ALA A 457 -17.67 -2.14 -2.60
C ALA A 457 -16.47 -2.95 -3.14
N CYS A 458 -16.35 -4.21 -2.73
CA CYS A 458 -15.30 -5.10 -3.20
C CYS A 458 -15.44 -5.44 -4.70
N ARG A 459 -16.67 -5.68 -5.19
CA ARG A 459 -16.95 -5.97 -6.61
C ARG A 459 -16.86 -4.76 -7.53
N TRP A 460 -17.06 -3.56 -7.01
CA TRP A 460 -17.07 -2.33 -7.83
C TRP A 460 -15.75 -1.56 -7.75
N VAL A 461 -15.11 -1.45 -6.59
CA VAL A 461 -13.91 -0.59 -6.43
C VAL A 461 -12.72 -1.30 -5.78
N SER A 462 -12.75 -2.63 -5.67
CA SER A 462 -11.71 -3.44 -5.01
C SER A 462 -11.39 -2.99 -3.57
N LEU A 463 -12.39 -2.42 -2.88
CA LEU A 463 -12.34 -2.07 -1.46
C LEU A 463 -13.17 -3.09 -0.68
N CYS A 464 -12.50 -4.04 -0.05
CA CYS A 464 -13.09 -5.22 0.57
C CYS A 464 -12.77 -5.21 2.08
N GLY A 465 -13.74 -5.44 2.96
CA GLY A 465 -13.50 -5.48 4.41
C GLY A 465 -13.25 -4.10 5.02
N VAL A 466 -13.66 -3.01 4.35
CA VAL A 466 -13.39 -1.60 4.78
C VAL A 466 -13.90 -1.30 6.19
N HIS A 467 -14.88 -2.06 6.65
CA HIS A 467 -15.53 -1.98 7.96
C HIS A 467 -14.80 -2.78 9.06
N HIS A 468 -13.85 -3.64 8.70
CA HIS A 468 -12.95 -4.39 9.60
C HIS A 468 -11.53 -3.78 9.68
N VAL A 469 -11.15 -2.92 8.72
CA VAL A 469 -9.82 -2.28 8.63
C VAL A 469 -9.41 -1.65 9.97
N LYS A 470 -8.29 -2.12 10.51
CA LYS A 470 -7.68 -1.68 11.76
C LYS A 470 -6.18 -1.48 11.60
N TRP A 471 -5.58 -0.77 12.55
CA TRP A 471 -4.15 -0.56 12.62
C TRP A 471 -3.52 -1.77 13.33
N ASP A 472 -2.94 -2.67 12.56
CA ASP A 472 -2.25 -3.85 13.10
C ASP A 472 -0.88 -3.43 13.67
N SER A 473 -0.64 -3.72 14.95
CA SER A 473 0.62 -3.43 15.63
C SER A 473 1.55 -4.64 15.50
N PRO A 474 2.86 -4.46 15.23
CA PRO A 474 3.82 -5.58 15.24
C PRO A 474 3.77 -6.41 16.53
N THR A 475 3.49 -5.74 17.65
CA THR A 475 3.40 -6.31 18.99
C THR A 475 2.08 -5.89 19.64
N LEU A 476 1.35 -6.81 20.26
CA LEU A 476 0.25 -6.43 21.14
C LEU A 476 0.80 -5.76 22.41
N GLY A 477 0.38 -4.52 22.67
CA GLY A 477 0.57 -3.93 23.99
C GLY A 477 -0.28 -4.69 25.00
N GLN A 478 0.35 -5.47 25.89
CA GLN A 478 -0.35 -6.27 26.91
C GLN A 478 -1.30 -5.39 27.72
N LYS A 479 -2.61 -5.51 27.47
CA LYS A 479 -3.62 -4.97 28.38
C LYS A 479 -3.53 -5.77 29.68
N PRO A 480 -3.46 -5.14 30.86
CA PRO A 480 -3.51 -5.87 32.12
C PRO A 480 -4.83 -6.65 32.16
N VAL A 481 -4.76 -7.95 32.47
CA VAL A 481 -5.92 -8.85 32.43
C VAL A 481 -6.89 -8.50 33.55
N THR A 482 -7.81 -7.58 33.27
CA THR A 482 -8.97 -7.28 34.12
C THR A 482 -9.91 -8.48 34.09
N GLY A 483 -9.82 -9.33 35.11
CA GLY A 483 -10.26 -10.72 35.05
C GLY A 483 -11.76 -10.93 34.83
N ALA A 484 -12.08 -11.78 33.86
CA ALA A 484 -13.42 -12.35 33.63
C ALA A 484 -13.35 -13.77 33.02
N ALA A 485 -12.35 -14.56 33.40
CA ALA A 485 -12.19 -15.96 32.97
C ALA A 485 -11.38 -16.78 34.00
N ARG A 486 -11.95 -17.01 35.19
CA ARG A 486 -11.54 -18.12 36.06
C ARG A 486 -12.59 -19.21 35.91
N ASP A 487 -12.18 -20.36 35.37
CA ASP A 487 -12.42 -21.71 35.90
C ASP A 487 -11.96 -22.75 34.86
N GLY A 488 -11.15 -23.72 35.29
CA GLY A 488 -10.43 -24.65 34.41
C GLY A 488 -8.97 -24.83 34.84
N PRO A 489 -8.52 -26.02 35.30
CA PRO A 489 -7.24 -26.15 36.01
C PRO A 489 -6.07 -26.55 35.10
N LEU A 490 -5.16 -25.60 34.84
CA LEU A 490 -3.79 -25.92 34.40
C LEU A 490 -2.77 -25.34 35.40
N ARG A 491 -2.53 -26.11 36.47
CA ARG A 491 -1.61 -25.76 37.56
C ARG A 491 -0.35 -26.63 37.49
N LEU A 492 0.38 -26.56 36.37
CA LEU A 492 1.69 -27.22 36.26
C LEU A 492 2.77 -26.41 37.01
N GLU A 493 3.04 -26.87 38.23
CA GLU A 493 4.37 -26.98 38.85
C GLU A 493 5.41 -25.89 38.56
N LEU A 494 5.21 -24.70 39.13
CA LEU A 494 6.29 -23.74 39.39
C LEU A 494 7.19 -24.22 40.55
N ARG A 495 7.79 -25.43 40.42
CA ARG A 495 8.45 -26.15 41.53
C ARG A 495 9.63 -27.06 41.13
N SER A 496 10.44 -26.67 40.14
CA SER A 496 11.70 -27.36 39.79
C SER A 496 12.97 -26.51 39.81
N LEU A 497 12.87 -25.17 39.84
CA LEU A 497 14.02 -24.25 39.99
C LEU A 497 14.55 -24.23 41.43
N GLY A 498 15.10 -25.37 41.87
CA GLY A 498 15.53 -25.64 43.24
C GLY A 498 16.52 -26.80 43.34
N GLY A 499 17.31 -27.04 42.29
CA GLY A 499 18.38 -28.03 42.25
C GLY A 499 19.45 -27.64 41.23
N ILE A 500 20.71 -27.82 41.60
CA ILE A 500 21.79 -28.03 40.64
C ILE A 500 21.70 -29.51 40.23
N ASP A 501 22.21 -29.87 39.05
CA ASP A 501 22.01 -31.15 38.35
C ASP A 501 20.56 -31.34 37.85
N GLY A 502 20.25 -30.74 36.68
CA GLY A 502 18.90 -30.73 36.12
C GLY A 502 18.74 -30.03 34.77
N MET A 503 19.67 -30.22 33.83
CA MET A 503 19.46 -29.82 32.43
C MET A 503 18.45 -30.78 31.79
N PRO A 504 17.46 -30.33 30.99
CA PRO A 504 16.60 -31.25 30.24
C PRO A 504 17.36 -31.82 29.03
N ASP A 505 17.74 -33.10 29.09
CA ASP A 505 18.38 -33.81 27.97
C ASP A 505 17.46 -33.90 26.71
N GLY A 506 16.15 -33.65 26.90
CA GLY A 506 15.12 -33.58 25.85
C GLY A 506 15.39 -32.65 24.66
N TRP A 507 16.37 -31.76 24.72
CA TRP A 507 16.88 -31.00 23.55
C TRP A 507 17.69 -31.86 22.56
N LYS A 508 17.98 -33.11 22.91
CA LYS A 508 18.40 -34.18 21.98
C LYS A 508 17.34 -35.29 21.91
N ASP A 509 16.74 -35.65 23.04
CA ASP A 509 15.89 -36.84 23.11
C ASP A 509 14.55 -36.68 22.37
N THR A 510 14.04 -35.46 22.15
CA THR A 510 12.83 -35.25 21.32
C THR A 510 13.01 -35.67 19.86
N PHE A 511 14.25 -35.82 19.37
CA PHE A 511 14.55 -36.45 18.07
C PHE A 511 14.68 -37.98 18.22
N ALA A 512 15.32 -38.44 19.30
CA ALA A 512 15.57 -39.86 19.55
C ALA A 512 14.31 -40.66 19.89
N GLU A 513 13.41 -40.17 20.74
CA GLU A 513 12.16 -40.84 21.10
C GLU A 513 11.24 -40.96 19.88
N SER A 514 11.16 -39.92 19.03
CA SER A 514 10.39 -39.95 17.78
C SER A 514 10.90 -41.02 16.79
N ILE A 515 12.19 -41.33 16.81
CA ILE A 515 12.80 -42.37 15.96
C ILE A 515 12.67 -43.76 16.60
N SER A 516 12.59 -43.84 17.94
CA SER A 516 12.62 -45.10 18.69
C SER A 516 11.50 -46.10 18.37
N GLN A 517 10.34 -45.64 17.89
CA GLN A 517 9.22 -46.48 17.44
C GLN A 517 9.09 -46.58 15.90
N GLY A 518 9.91 -45.85 15.14
CA GLY A 518 9.67 -45.55 13.72
C GLY A 518 10.49 -46.34 12.71
N CYS A 519 11.78 -46.57 12.92
CA CYS A 519 12.58 -47.41 12.01
C CYS A 519 13.92 -47.90 12.59
N LYS A 520 14.24 -49.17 12.38
CA LYS A 520 15.61 -49.72 12.50
C LYS A 520 16.08 -50.13 11.12
N SER A 521 17.02 -49.39 10.54
CA SER A 521 17.55 -49.64 9.20
C SER A 521 18.73 -50.61 9.23
N GLU A 522 18.51 -51.83 8.74
CA GLU A 522 19.62 -52.66 8.25
C GLU A 522 20.04 -52.16 6.86
N GLY A 523 21.35 -52.05 6.61
CA GLY A 523 21.91 -51.57 5.34
C GLY A 523 22.13 -50.06 5.27
N ARG A 524 23.30 -49.60 5.74
CA ARG A 524 23.78 -48.23 5.49
C ARG A 524 24.22 -48.08 4.03
N ASN A 525 23.37 -47.52 3.18
CA ASN A 525 23.85 -46.77 2.02
C ASN A 525 24.65 -45.56 2.54
N ALA A 526 25.87 -45.35 2.03
CA ALA A 526 26.70 -44.24 2.46
C ALA A 526 26.09 -42.92 1.97
N THR A 527 25.67 -42.06 2.90
CA THR A 527 25.21 -40.70 2.57
C THR A 527 26.40 -39.84 2.12
N LYS A 528 26.12 -38.88 1.23
CA LYS A 528 27.14 -38.08 0.55
C LYS A 528 27.45 -36.82 1.36
N ALA A 529 28.73 -36.61 1.70
CA ALA A 529 29.20 -35.40 2.39
C ALA A 529 29.11 -34.17 1.48
N ILE A 530 28.87 -33.00 2.07
CA ILE A 530 28.76 -31.72 1.38
C ILE A 530 30.17 -31.22 0.98
N PRO A 531 30.38 -30.73 -0.26
CA PRO A 531 31.70 -30.26 -0.69
C PRO A 531 32.17 -29.03 0.11
N ASP A 532 33.46 -29.00 0.50
CA ASP A 532 34.04 -27.95 1.34
C ASP A 532 33.76 -26.53 0.86
N TYR A 533 33.77 -26.31 -0.47
CA TYR A 533 33.50 -24.99 -1.07
C TYR A 533 32.07 -24.48 -0.79
N VAL A 534 31.09 -25.36 -0.55
CA VAL A 534 29.72 -24.95 -0.20
C VAL A 534 29.69 -24.35 1.21
N TRP A 535 30.51 -24.86 2.12
CA TRP A 535 30.70 -24.30 3.46
C TRP A 535 31.58 -23.04 3.45
N GLU A 536 32.66 -23.04 2.65
CA GLU A 536 33.59 -21.90 2.48
C GLU A 536 32.86 -20.64 2.01
N TYR A 537 32.00 -20.77 0.98
CA TYR A 537 31.29 -19.66 0.34
C TYR A 537 29.82 -19.50 0.84
N ALA A 538 29.45 -20.14 1.96
CA ALA A 538 28.13 -20.06 2.55
C ALA A 538 27.72 -18.60 2.87
N PRO A 539 26.45 -18.18 2.69
CA PRO A 539 26.02 -16.82 2.98
C PRO A 539 26.13 -16.48 4.47
N LEU A 540 26.23 -15.18 4.76
CA LEU A 540 25.98 -14.57 6.07
C LEU A 540 24.78 -13.64 5.92
N VAL A 541 23.91 -13.57 6.94
CA VAL A 541 22.65 -12.82 6.86
C VAL A 541 22.57 -11.79 7.99
N TYR A 542 22.48 -10.50 7.65
CA TYR A 542 22.01 -9.50 8.60
C TYR A 542 20.49 -9.58 8.73
N LEU A 543 20.02 -9.98 9.92
CA LEU A 543 18.64 -9.81 10.35
C LEU A 543 18.45 -8.37 10.86
N HIS A 544 17.31 -7.75 10.57
CA HIS A 544 17.08 -6.34 10.89
C HIS A 544 17.17 -6.03 12.40
N SER A 545 17.70 -4.86 12.78
CA SER A 545 18.00 -4.51 14.19
C SER A 545 16.75 -4.34 15.07
N GLU A 546 15.60 -4.06 14.47
CA GLU A 546 14.29 -4.04 15.12
C GLU A 546 13.41 -5.26 14.76
N GLU A 547 13.99 -6.38 14.30
CA GLU A 547 13.23 -7.62 14.08
C GLU A 547 12.66 -8.19 15.39
N ASN A 548 11.49 -8.83 15.31
CA ASN A 548 10.78 -9.48 16.41
C ASN A 548 10.22 -10.87 16.04
N PHE A 549 10.26 -11.27 14.77
CA PHE A 549 9.94 -12.61 14.27
C PHE A 549 11.26 -13.24 13.79
N TRP A 550 11.90 -14.00 14.67
CA TRP A 550 13.25 -14.51 14.45
C TRP A 550 13.24 -15.85 13.70
N PRO A 551 14.38 -16.32 13.15
CA PRO A 551 14.46 -17.64 12.52
C PRO A 551 13.86 -18.73 13.40
N ALA A 552 13.11 -19.66 12.81
CA ALA A 552 12.28 -20.60 13.54
C ALA A 552 12.65 -22.06 13.25
N ASP A 553 12.45 -22.91 14.26
CA ASP A 553 12.56 -24.35 14.09
C ASP A 553 11.29 -24.91 13.44
N ILE A 554 11.48 -25.65 12.36
CA ILE A 554 10.41 -26.16 11.50
C ILE A 554 9.58 -27.24 12.24
N ALA A 555 10.20 -28.04 13.11
CA ALA A 555 9.48 -29.01 13.93
C ALA A 555 8.66 -28.33 15.03
N GLU A 556 9.16 -27.24 15.62
CA GLU A 556 8.37 -26.45 16.58
C GLU A 556 7.18 -25.78 15.90
N HIS A 557 7.35 -25.17 14.72
CA HIS A 557 6.24 -24.62 13.94
C HIS A 557 5.14 -25.65 13.69
N VAL A 558 5.50 -26.84 13.21
CA VAL A 558 4.55 -27.93 12.90
C VAL A 558 3.76 -28.40 14.15
N ARG A 559 4.34 -28.32 15.37
CA ARG A 559 3.59 -28.62 16.61
C ARG A 559 2.39 -27.67 16.83
N HIS A 560 2.45 -26.45 16.34
CA HIS A 560 1.38 -25.45 16.45
C HIS A 560 0.40 -25.44 15.27
N MET A 561 0.56 -26.36 14.31
CA MET A 561 -0.32 -26.49 13.13
C MET A 561 -1.34 -27.63 13.26
N ASN A 562 -2.51 -27.48 12.64
CA ASN A 562 -3.50 -28.51 12.42
C ASN A 562 -3.76 -28.62 10.90
N PRO A 563 -3.45 -29.76 10.25
CA PRO A 563 -3.62 -29.89 8.80
C PRO A 563 -5.11 -29.85 8.40
N HIS A 564 -5.43 -29.01 7.43
CA HIS A 564 -6.75 -28.92 6.81
C HIS A 564 -6.69 -29.35 5.34
N LEU A 565 -7.74 -30.02 4.87
CA LEU A 565 -7.92 -30.44 3.47
C LEU A 565 -9.16 -29.73 2.91
N ASP A 566 -8.99 -28.93 1.84
CA ASP A 566 -10.04 -28.13 1.21
C ASP A 566 -10.86 -27.24 2.18
N GLY A 567 -10.26 -26.90 3.35
CA GLY A 567 -10.85 -26.08 4.41
C GLY A 567 -11.37 -26.85 5.63
N GLU A 568 -11.46 -28.18 5.59
CA GLU A 568 -11.92 -29.01 6.72
C GLU A 568 -10.73 -29.60 7.52
N PRO A 569 -10.76 -29.58 8.87
CA PRO A 569 -9.65 -30.07 9.71
C PRO A 569 -9.54 -31.60 9.68
N LEU A 570 -8.34 -32.12 9.41
CA LEU A 570 -8.08 -33.56 9.35
C LEU A 570 -7.96 -34.22 10.74
N ASN A 571 -7.87 -33.43 11.82
CA ASN A 571 -7.76 -33.89 13.22
C ASN A 571 -6.65 -34.93 13.46
N GLN A 572 -5.57 -34.84 12.69
CA GLN A 572 -4.39 -35.70 12.75
C GLN A 572 -3.18 -34.88 13.21
N SER A 573 -2.47 -35.34 14.24
CA SER A 573 -1.15 -34.81 14.59
C SER A 573 -0.12 -35.18 13.51
N VAL A 574 0.68 -34.21 13.09
CA VAL A 574 1.69 -34.37 12.03
C VAL A 574 3.11 -34.10 12.54
N SER A 575 4.08 -34.71 11.89
CA SER A 575 5.51 -34.68 12.22
C SER A 575 6.33 -34.42 10.94
N LEU A 576 7.62 -34.10 11.08
CA LEU A 576 8.51 -33.95 9.92
C LEU A 576 8.81 -35.27 9.18
N SER A 577 8.54 -36.43 9.80
CA SER A 577 8.67 -37.75 9.16
C SER A 577 7.45 -38.12 8.31
N ASP A 578 6.27 -37.59 8.65
CA ASP A 578 5.00 -38.11 8.11
C ASP A 578 4.30 -37.10 7.19
N LEU A 579 4.80 -35.85 7.09
CA LEU A 579 4.13 -34.73 6.44
C LEU A 579 3.74 -34.98 4.97
N HIS A 580 4.58 -35.69 4.20
CA HIS A 580 4.27 -36.08 2.82
C HIS A 580 3.01 -36.96 2.68
N SER A 581 2.61 -37.70 3.73
CA SER A 581 1.38 -38.52 3.70
C SER A 581 0.08 -37.70 3.59
N LEU A 582 0.15 -36.38 3.80
CA LEU A 582 -0.95 -35.48 3.50
C LEU A 582 -1.20 -35.34 2.00
N ASP A 583 -0.15 -35.40 1.17
CA ASP A 583 -0.20 -35.15 -0.28
C ASP A 583 -0.71 -36.37 -1.07
N GLU A 584 -0.75 -37.55 -0.45
CA GLU A 584 -1.46 -38.72 -1.01
C GLU A 584 -2.99 -38.47 -1.11
N ARG A 585 -3.50 -37.40 -0.49
CA ARG A 585 -4.92 -37.01 -0.47
C ARG A 585 -5.22 -36.02 -1.60
N ARG A 586 -6.31 -36.25 -2.34
CA ARG A 586 -6.78 -35.29 -3.36
C ARG A 586 -7.47 -34.10 -2.70
N GLY A 587 -6.86 -32.92 -2.82
CA GLY A 587 -7.39 -31.63 -2.36
C GLY A 587 -6.24 -30.64 -2.15
N SER A 588 -6.54 -29.47 -1.62
CA SER A 588 -5.56 -28.46 -1.22
C SER A 588 -5.26 -28.58 0.27
N VAL A 589 -4.00 -28.80 0.64
CA VAL A 589 -3.59 -29.00 2.05
C VAL A 589 -2.98 -27.71 2.61
N PHE A 590 -3.47 -27.30 3.79
CA PHE A 590 -3.00 -26.12 4.53
C PHE A 590 -2.62 -26.51 5.95
N LEU A 591 -1.45 -26.06 6.41
CA LEU A 591 -1.02 -26.16 7.81
C LEU A 591 -1.56 -24.96 8.61
N THR A 592 -2.88 -24.94 8.84
CA THR A 592 -3.54 -23.86 9.59
C THR A 592 -3.10 -23.86 11.06
N SER A 593 -2.87 -22.67 11.63
CA SER A 593 -2.51 -22.50 13.03
C SER A 593 -3.61 -22.98 14.01
N LYS A 594 -3.18 -23.49 15.16
CA LYS A 594 -4.05 -23.83 16.31
C LYS A 594 -4.44 -22.61 17.15
N ASP A 595 -3.65 -21.54 17.11
CA ASP A 595 -3.83 -20.33 17.90
C ASP A 595 -4.39 -19.17 17.04
N ASP A 596 -5.03 -18.18 17.67
CA ASP A 596 -5.34 -16.93 16.95
C ASP A 596 -4.07 -16.10 16.76
N VAL A 597 -3.61 -16.02 15.52
CA VAL A 597 -2.41 -15.29 15.08
C VAL A 597 -2.42 -13.80 15.46
N GLU A 598 -3.60 -13.18 15.65
CA GLU A 598 -3.69 -11.79 16.16
C GLU A 598 -3.33 -11.66 17.64
N SER A 599 -3.39 -12.75 18.41
CA SER A 599 -2.98 -12.77 19.82
C SER A 599 -1.45 -12.75 20.01
N ARG A 600 -0.68 -12.93 18.92
CA ARG A 600 0.79 -12.95 18.89
C ARG A 600 1.43 -13.95 19.90
N PRO A 601 1.11 -15.26 19.82
CA PRO A 601 1.74 -16.27 20.68
C PRO A 601 3.27 -16.35 20.47
N GLU A 602 3.99 -16.68 21.54
CA GLU A 602 5.47 -16.65 21.62
C GLU A 602 6.18 -17.48 20.54
N TRP A 603 5.56 -18.58 20.06
CA TRP A 603 6.17 -19.43 19.03
C TRP A 603 6.24 -18.76 17.65
N LEU A 604 5.36 -17.80 17.33
CA LEU A 604 5.51 -16.96 16.13
C LEU A 604 6.78 -16.11 16.19
N HIS A 605 7.09 -15.58 17.38
CA HIS A 605 8.24 -14.71 17.61
C HIS A 605 9.58 -15.45 17.61
N SER A 606 9.60 -16.75 17.95
CA SER A 606 10.77 -17.62 17.92
C SER A 606 12.01 -17.00 18.59
N HIS A 607 11.88 -16.45 19.81
CA HIS A 607 12.99 -15.73 20.46
C HIS A 607 14.27 -16.56 20.72
N VAL A 608 14.25 -17.88 20.53
CA VAL A 608 15.44 -18.75 20.49
C VAL A 608 16.27 -18.58 19.22
N GLY A 609 15.68 -18.05 18.14
CA GLY A 609 16.30 -17.83 16.84
C GLY A 609 17.28 -16.65 16.77
N ILE A 610 17.40 -15.86 17.84
CA ILE A 610 18.32 -14.71 17.92
C ILE A 610 19.78 -15.21 17.82
N PRO A 611 20.60 -14.72 16.86
CA PRO A 611 21.99 -15.14 16.73
C PRO A 611 22.86 -14.75 17.93
N GLU A 612 23.76 -15.65 18.34
CA GLU A 612 24.79 -15.38 19.35
C GLU A 612 25.72 -14.23 18.89
N PRO A 613 26.05 -13.23 19.75
CA PRO A 613 26.89 -12.10 19.34
C PRO A 613 28.27 -12.52 18.86
N TRP A 614 28.84 -11.76 17.91
CA TRP A 614 30.23 -11.95 17.48
C TRP A 614 31.20 -11.33 18.49
N GLU A 615 32.26 -12.07 18.82
CA GLU A 615 33.40 -11.56 19.58
C GLU A 615 34.03 -10.39 18.79
N GLN A 616 34.43 -9.33 19.50
CA GLN A 616 35.05 -8.15 18.87
C GLN A 616 36.54 -8.42 18.64
N GLU A 617 36.98 -8.32 17.39
CA GLU A 617 38.40 -8.38 17.05
C GLU A 617 39.07 -7.07 17.50
N GLU A 618 40.02 -7.14 18.44
CA GLU A 618 40.82 -5.99 18.88
C GLU A 618 41.84 -5.60 17.80
N GLY A 619 41.38 -4.96 16.72
CA GLY A 619 42.22 -4.51 15.62
C GLY A 619 41.56 -3.40 14.79
N ASN A 620 42.29 -2.31 14.56
CA ASN A 620 41.82 -1.13 13.82
C ASN A 620 41.31 -1.48 12.40
N ASP A 621 40.00 -1.54 12.19
CA ASP A 621 39.29 -0.53 11.39
C ASP A 621 37.74 -0.60 11.54
N ALA A 622 37.06 0.42 11.00
CA ALA A 622 35.61 0.50 10.76
C ALA A 622 34.63 0.59 11.95
N THR A 623 33.49 1.23 11.69
CA THR A 623 32.40 1.49 12.65
C THR A 623 31.52 0.24 12.87
N GLY A 624 31.60 -0.38 14.04
CA GLY A 624 30.94 -1.68 14.29
C GLY A 624 30.38 -1.94 15.70
N SER A 625 30.15 -0.93 16.54
CA SER A 625 29.59 -1.14 17.89
C SER A 625 28.05 -1.20 17.90
N PRO A 626 27.41 -2.20 18.53
CA PRO A 626 25.98 -2.15 18.79
C PRO A 626 25.68 -1.01 19.79
N PRO A 627 24.65 -0.18 19.57
CA PRO A 627 24.44 1.02 20.39
C PRO A 627 24.00 0.65 21.81
N LYS A 628 24.90 0.85 22.78
CA LYS A 628 24.55 0.91 24.21
C LYS A 628 23.47 1.97 24.41
N LYS A 629 22.23 1.54 24.65
CA LYS A 629 21.11 2.42 25.03
C LYS A 629 21.25 2.80 26.50
N GLU A 630 22.27 3.59 26.82
CA GLU A 630 22.41 4.27 28.11
C GLU A 630 21.23 5.22 28.33
N SER A 631 20.74 5.29 29.56
CA SER A 631 19.60 6.10 29.94
C SER A 631 20.04 7.48 30.42
N SER A 632 20.36 8.37 29.48
CA SER A 632 20.51 9.82 29.73
C SER A 632 19.26 10.59 29.28
N GLN A 633 19.09 11.81 29.79
CA GLN A 633 17.86 12.59 29.61
C GLN A 633 17.89 13.44 28.34
N ALA A 634 16.76 13.41 27.63
CA ALA A 634 16.22 14.48 26.77
C ALA A 634 17.20 15.31 25.92
N ASP A 635 17.26 14.98 24.63
CA ASP A 635 17.14 16.01 23.58
C ASP A 635 16.04 15.56 22.60
N ASP A 636 15.27 16.48 22.01
CA ASP A 636 13.96 16.16 21.40
C ASP A 636 13.62 17.01 20.16
N SER A 637 14.38 16.83 19.07
CA SER A 637 14.13 17.56 17.80
C SER A 637 14.31 16.76 16.50
N GLU A 638 14.59 15.45 16.53
CA GLU A 638 14.76 14.64 15.30
C GLU A 638 13.56 13.75 14.93
N GLN A 639 13.39 13.52 13.62
CA GLN A 639 12.22 12.85 13.03
C GLN A 639 12.23 11.33 13.27
N ARG A 640 11.52 10.92 14.33
CA ARG A 640 11.34 9.50 14.70
C ARG A 640 10.73 8.69 13.53
N PRO A 641 11.36 7.61 13.06
CA PRO A 641 10.81 6.81 11.94
C PRO A 641 9.49 6.16 12.33
N LEU A 642 8.53 6.18 11.41
CA LEU A 642 7.17 5.64 11.61
C LEU A 642 7.12 4.10 11.78
N TYR A 643 8.23 3.42 11.49
CA TYR A 643 8.33 1.96 11.43
C TYR A 643 8.80 1.32 12.73
N ARG A 644 8.97 2.10 13.81
CA ARG A 644 9.67 1.61 15.02
C ARG A 644 8.96 0.41 15.65
N ILE A 645 9.56 -0.77 15.54
CA ILE A 645 9.01 -1.96 16.18
C ILE A 645 9.36 -1.92 17.67
N SER A 646 8.32 -1.92 18.51
CA SER A 646 8.47 -1.74 19.94
C SER A 646 8.69 -3.09 20.63
N ASP A 647 9.97 -3.46 20.81
CA ASP A 647 10.44 -4.59 21.65
C ASP A 647 9.46 -4.88 22.80
N PRO A 648 8.75 -6.04 22.77
CA PRO A 648 7.58 -6.26 23.64
C PRO A 648 7.95 -6.26 25.12
N ARG A 649 9.23 -6.51 25.44
CA ARG A 649 9.79 -6.49 26.81
C ARG A 649 9.86 -5.08 27.40
N ARG A 650 9.70 -4.01 26.60
CA ARG A 650 9.90 -2.61 27.03
C ARG A 650 8.67 -1.91 27.60
N PHE A 651 7.46 -2.42 27.39
CA PHE A 651 6.22 -1.79 27.90
C PHE A 651 5.93 -2.13 29.39
N ARG A 652 6.89 -1.83 30.29
CA ARG A 652 6.76 -2.09 31.73
C ARG A 652 6.90 -0.85 32.63
N TRP A 653 6.18 0.22 32.29
CA TRP A 653 5.91 1.36 33.19
C TRP A 653 4.94 1.00 34.33
N LEU A 654 5.30 -0.02 35.12
CA LEU A 654 4.68 -0.31 36.41
C LEU A 654 5.44 0.46 37.51
N PRO A 655 4.73 1.28 38.33
CA PRO A 655 5.32 1.94 39.49
C PRO A 655 6.06 0.96 40.40
N SER A 656 7.12 1.42 41.07
CA SER A 656 8.00 0.54 41.85
C SER A 656 7.33 -0.12 43.06
N SER A 657 6.14 0.33 43.45
CA SER A 657 5.28 -0.26 44.49
C SER A 657 4.47 -1.47 44.02
N ALA A 658 4.34 -1.70 42.71
CA ALA A 658 3.49 -2.74 42.12
C ALA A 658 4.27 -3.94 41.55
N ARG A 659 5.45 -4.24 42.10
CA ARG A 659 6.32 -5.35 41.64
C ARG A 659 6.40 -6.44 42.70
N THR A 660 6.09 -7.67 42.31
CA THR A 660 6.20 -8.82 43.23
C THR A 660 7.68 -9.16 43.50
N PRO A 661 8.02 -9.89 44.58
CA PRO A 661 9.38 -10.38 44.78
C PRO A 661 9.86 -11.29 43.63
N ALA A 662 8.97 -12.11 43.07
CA ALA A 662 9.29 -13.05 41.98
C ALA A 662 9.81 -12.34 40.72
N ASP A 663 9.22 -11.20 40.35
CA ASP A 663 9.67 -10.36 39.22
C ASP A 663 11.13 -9.91 39.31
N LYS A 664 11.66 -9.78 40.53
CA LYS A 664 13.06 -9.39 40.77
C LYS A 664 14.01 -10.59 40.73
N VAL A 665 13.54 -11.77 41.13
CA VAL A 665 14.34 -13.01 41.13
C VAL A 665 14.52 -13.54 39.71
N ILE A 666 13.44 -13.66 38.94
CA ILE A 666 13.49 -14.16 37.55
C ILE A 666 14.43 -13.29 36.70
N ARG A 667 14.35 -11.97 36.85
CA ARG A 667 15.21 -11.04 36.10
C ARG A 667 16.68 -11.19 36.48
N ARG A 668 16.97 -11.31 37.79
CA ARG A 668 18.33 -11.54 38.28
C ARG A 668 18.91 -12.87 37.78
N GLN A 669 18.12 -13.94 37.80
CA GLN A 669 18.53 -15.24 37.25
C GLN A 669 18.76 -15.19 35.74
N LEU A 670 17.98 -14.40 34.98
CA LEU A 670 18.17 -14.21 33.55
C LEU A 670 19.44 -13.39 33.24
N ASP A 671 19.66 -12.30 33.97
CA ASP A 671 20.85 -11.45 33.85
C ASP A 671 22.12 -12.24 34.28
N GLU A 672 22.02 -13.09 35.31
CA GLU A 672 23.10 -13.99 35.76
C GLU A 672 23.35 -15.13 34.75
N LEU A 673 22.32 -15.71 34.11
CA LEU A 673 22.46 -16.70 33.01
C LEU A 673 23.11 -16.13 31.75
N ILE A 674 22.82 -14.85 31.43
CA ILE A 674 23.47 -14.14 30.33
C ILE A 674 24.96 -13.89 30.66
N THR A 675 25.26 -13.56 31.92
CA THR A 675 26.63 -13.25 32.37
C THR A 675 27.49 -14.52 32.52
N SER A 676 26.95 -15.61 33.08
CA SER A 676 27.68 -16.86 33.31
C SER A 676 28.01 -17.65 32.03
N ARG A 677 27.46 -17.25 30.88
CA ARG A 677 27.79 -17.81 29.57
C ARG A 677 29.08 -17.23 28.96
N SER A 678 29.71 -16.25 29.62
CA SER A 678 30.87 -15.51 29.10
C SER A 678 32.23 -16.23 29.27
N GLU A 679 32.29 -17.37 29.96
CA GLU A 679 33.56 -18.04 30.31
C GLU A 679 33.63 -19.51 29.84
N SER A 680 33.38 -19.81 28.56
CA SER A 680 33.96 -20.99 27.88
C SER A 680 33.74 -20.99 26.36
N GLN A 681 34.84 -21.22 25.60
CA GLN A 681 34.94 -21.47 24.15
C GLN A 681 34.89 -20.24 23.20
N THR A 682 36.10 -19.84 22.80
CA THR A 682 36.44 -18.87 21.74
C THR A 682 35.87 -19.25 20.36
N GLY A 683 35.42 -18.27 19.57
CA GLY A 683 35.09 -18.40 18.14
C GLY A 683 33.60 -18.51 17.79
N ARG A 684 32.69 -18.25 18.75
CA ARG A 684 31.27 -18.64 18.66
C ARG A 684 30.30 -17.65 18.01
N GLY A 685 30.77 -16.57 17.40
CA GLY A 685 29.90 -15.54 16.80
C GLY A 685 28.89 -16.04 15.76
N GLY A 686 27.66 -15.52 15.81
CA GLY A 686 26.64 -15.61 14.75
C GLY A 686 25.73 -16.84 14.74
N ARG A 687 25.91 -17.81 15.65
CA ARG A 687 25.10 -19.04 15.65
C ARG A 687 23.68 -18.78 16.17
N SER A 688 22.66 -19.22 15.42
CA SER A 688 21.27 -19.28 15.90
C SER A 688 20.94 -20.66 16.48
N ALA A 689 20.01 -20.74 17.43
CA ALA A 689 19.49 -22.04 17.90
C ALA A 689 18.48 -22.66 16.91
N ALA A 690 17.85 -21.84 16.06
CA ALA A 690 17.04 -22.34 14.95
C ALA A 690 17.95 -22.79 13.79
N PRO A 691 17.68 -23.94 13.15
CA PRO A 691 18.49 -24.46 12.04
C PRO A 691 18.06 -23.84 10.70
N ALA A 692 19.04 -23.45 9.88
CA ALA A 692 18.81 -23.22 8.45
C ALA A 692 18.65 -24.56 7.70
N THR A 693 18.11 -24.52 6.48
CA THR A 693 18.10 -25.71 5.60
C THR A 693 18.95 -25.46 4.36
N LEU A 694 19.83 -26.41 4.04
CA LEU A 694 20.68 -26.44 2.86
C LEU A 694 20.22 -27.58 1.94
N VAL A 695 19.80 -27.26 0.72
CA VAL A 695 19.53 -28.25 -0.34
C VAL A 695 20.51 -28.05 -1.48
N ILE A 696 21.17 -29.12 -1.90
CA ILE A 696 22.18 -29.07 -2.96
C ILE A 696 21.70 -29.87 -4.17
N VAL A 697 21.79 -29.24 -5.35
CA VAL A 697 21.38 -29.80 -6.64
C VAL A 697 22.59 -29.85 -7.56
N GLU A 698 22.95 -31.03 -8.04
CA GLU A 698 24.01 -31.21 -9.05
C GLU A 698 23.43 -31.17 -10.46
N LYS A 699 24.09 -30.42 -11.34
CA LYS A 699 23.65 -30.16 -12.72
C LYS A 699 24.80 -30.42 -13.70
N GLU A 700 24.47 -30.41 -14.98
CA GLU A 700 25.45 -30.64 -16.06
C GLU A 700 26.51 -29.52 -16.11
N ASP A 701 27.61 -29.73 -16.84
CA ASP A 701 28.79 -28.83 -16.88
C ASP A 701 29.43 -28.51 -15.51
N GLY A 702 29.35 -29.46 -14.55
CA GLY A 702 29.92 -29.28 -13.22
C GLY A 702 29.29 -28.12 -12.44
N ILE A 703 28.05 -27.77 -12.75
CA ILE A 703 27.25 -26.77 -12.06
C ILE A 703 26.66 -27.39 -10.79
N VAL A 704 26.76 -26.68 -9.67
CA VAL A 704 26.14 -27.07 -8.40
C VAL A 704 25.43 -25.86 -7.82
N ASP A 705 24.12 -26.00 -7.55
CA ASP A 705 23.33 -24.96 -6.88
C ASP A 705 23.16 -25.32 -5.41
N ALA A 706 23.67 -24.47 -4.52
CA ALA A 706 23.46 -24.57 -3.08
C ALA A 706 22.34 -23.62 -2.64
N PHE A 707 21.16 -24.18 -2.36
CA PHE A 707 19.99 -23.47 -1.86
C PHE A 707 20.04 -23.36 -0.34
N TRP A 708 20.14 -22.13 0.17
CA TRP A 708 20.06 -21.81 1.59
C TRP A 708 18.67 -21.26 1.89
N PHE A 709 17.83 -22.06 2.55
CA PHE A 709 16.49 -21.71 2.99
C PHE A 709 16.49 -21.19 4.43
N PHE A 710 15.75 -20.11 4.64
CA PHE A 710 15.55 -19.44 5.91
C PHE A 710 14.06 -19.54 6.27
N PHE A 711 13.76 -20.12 7.43
CA PHE A 711 12.39 -20.30 7.90
C PHE A 711 12.08 -19.37 9.06
N TYR A 712 10.90 -18.74 9.03
CA TYR A 712 10.35 -17.95 10.13
C TYR A 712 8.92 -18.44 10.42
N ALA A 713 8.48 -18.42 11.67
CA ALA A 713 7.14 -18.93 12.01
C ALA A 713 6.00 -17.98 11.57
N TYR A 714 6.33 -16.74 11.18
CA TYR A 714 5.36 -15.71 10.80
C TYR A 714 5.98 -14.59 9.96
N ASN A 715 5.36 -14.24 8.84
CA ASN A 715 5.66 -13.03 8.09
C ASN A 715 4.74 -11.88 8.56
N LEU A 716 5.34 -10.83 9.12
CA LEU A 716 4.68 -9.56 9.44
C LEU A 716 4.81 -8.59 8.26
N GLY A 717 3.78 -8.51 7.42
CA GLY A 717 3.84 -7.73 6.19
C GLY A 717 4.01 -6.21 6.34
N GLN A 718 4.26 -5.53 5.22
CA GLN A 718 4.53 -4.08 5.22
C GLN A 718 3.26 -3.22 5.33
N THR A 719 3.45 -1.95 5.72
CA THR A 719 2.33 -1.02 5.99
C THR A 719 2.18 0.10 4.95
N VAL A 720 0.96 0.29 4.44
CA VAL A 720 0.57 1.41 3.57
C VAL A 720 -0.35 2.32 4.36
N LEU A 721 0.07 3.57 4.59
CA LEU A 721 -0.62 4.51 5.49
C LEU A 721 -0.91 3.90 6.88
N GLY A 722 -0.07 2.97 7.35
CA GLY A 722 -0.20 2.26 8.64
C GLY A 722 -1.25 1.14 8.69
N MET A 723 -1.95 0.86 7.60
CA MET A 723 -2.66 -0.42 7.42
C MET A 723 -1.65 -1.46 6.92
N ARG A 724 -1.60 -2.65 7.53
CA ARG A 724 -0.67 -3.72 7.13
C ARG A 724 -1.26 -4.62 6.04
N PHE A 725 -0.41 -5.17 5.18
CA PHE A 725 -0.79 -6.10 4.10
C PHE A 725 0.25 -7.21 3.94
N GLY A 726 -0.20 -8.42 3.59
CA GLY A 726 0.65 -9.59 3.36
C GLY A 726 1.04 -10.41 4.60
N ASN A 727 0.36 -10.25 5.74
CA ASN A 727 0.56 -11.09 6.92
C ASN A 727 0.32 -12.56 6.60
N HIS A 728 1.17 -13.49 7.02
CA HIS A 728 0.89 -14.93 6.85
C HIS A 728 1.68 -15.80 7.84
N VAL A 729 1.20 -17.05 8.04
CA VAL A 729 1.79 -18.03 8.98
C VAL A 729 2.81 -18.88 8.24
N GLY A 730 3.98 -19.09 8.87
CA GLY A 730 5.17 -19.64 8.23
C GLY A 730 5.75 -18.65 7.21
N ASP A 731 7.05 -18.73 6.95
CA ASP A 731 7.74 -17.94 5.93
C ASP A 731 8.92 -18.74 5.37
N TRP A 732 9.12 -18.70 4.05
CA TRP A 732 10.10 -19.51 3.32
C TRP A 732 10.90 -18.64 2.34
N GLU A 733 11.78 -17.81 2.89
CA GLU A 733 12.76 -17.04 2.12
C GLU A 733 14.03 -17.88 1.83
N HIS A 734 14.78 -17.54 0.78
CA HIS A 734 15.96 -18.29 0.39
C HIS A 734 17.00 -17.49 -0.42
N SER A 735 18.20 -18.04 -0.48
CA SER A 735 19.23 -17.64 -1.44
C SER A 735 19.79 -18.88 -2.15
N VAL A 736 20.36 -18.71 -3.34
CA VAL A 736 21.05 -19.78 -4.05
C VAL A 736 22.43 -19.29 -4.47
N VAL A 737 23.48 -19.96 -4.01
CA VAL A 737 24.85 -19.75 -4.52
C VAL A 737 25.09 -20.78 -5.62
N ARG A 738 25.29 -20.31 -6.86
CA ARG A 738 25.65 -21.18 -7.98
C ARG A 738 27.15 -21.30 -8.11
N PHE A 739 27.63 -22.53 -8.03
CA PHE A 739 29.00 -22.91 -8.34
C PHE A 739 29.08 -23.48 -9.76
N GLN A 740 30.24 -23.32 -10.40
CA GLN A 740 30.61 -24.02 -11.62
C GLN A 740 32.06 -24.49 -11.45
N HIS A 741 32.30 -25.80 -11.56
CA HIS A 741 33.62 -26.40 -11.28
C HIS A 741 34.19 -25.97 -9.91
N GLY A 742 33.33 -25.97 -8.88
CA GLY A 742 33.68 -25.61 -7.49
C GLY A 742 33.86 -24.11 -7.22
N LYS A 743 33.80 -23.23 -8.23
CA LYS A 743 33.94 -21.77 -8.04
C LYS A 743 32.57 -21.08 -8.05
N PRO A 744 32.27 -20.18 -7.10
CA PRO A 744 31.02 -19.44 -7.12
C PRO A 744 30.96 -18.49 -8.32
N ARG A 745 29.77 -18.32 -8.90
CA ARG A 745 29.54 -17.51 -10.11
C ARG A 745 28.48 -16.44 -9.92
N ALA A 746 27.38 -16.79 -9.28
CA ALA A 746 26.22 -15.92 -9.10
C ALA A 746 25.47 -16.27 -7.81
N VAL A 747 24.73 -15.29 -7.28
CA VAL A 747 23.83 -15.45 -6.14
C VAL A 747 22.42 -15.03 -6.58
N PHE A 748 21.44 -15.90 -6.35
CA PHE A 748 20.02 -15.52 -6.37
C PHE A 748 19.56 -15.19 -4.95
N LEU A 749 18.74 -14.15 -4.81
CA LEU A 749 18.09 -13.74 -3.56
C LEU A 749 16.58 -13.67 -3.80
N SER A 750 15.75 -14.27 -2.94
CA SER A 750 14.30 -14.14 -3.08
C SER A 750 13.75 -12.82 -2.54
N GLU A 751 12.78 -12.29 -3.28
CA GLU A 751 12.01 -11.10 -2.95
C GLU A 751 10.53 -11.47 -3.06
N HIS A 752 9.96 -11.96 -1.96
CA HIS A 752 8.57 -12.43 -1.88
C HIS A 752 8.25 -13.51 -2.95
N ALA A 753 7.39 -13.20 -3.93
CA ALA A 753 6.98 -14.12 -5.00
C ALA A 753 7.97 -14.21 -6.19
N ALA A 754 9.15 -13.59 -6.07
CA ALA A 754 10.18 -13.51 -7.11
C ALA A 754 11.59 -13.37 -6.48
N GLY A 755 12.46 -12.53 -7.06
CA GLY A 755 13.84 -12.32 -6.62
C GLY A 755 14.79 -11.96 -7.76
N GLN A 756 15.96 -11.44 -7.42
CA GLN A 756 17.01 -11.01 -8.35
C GLN A 756 18.21 -11.98 -8.40
N VAL A 757 18.96 -11.94 -9.50
CA VAL A 757 20.23 -12.67 -9.68
C VAL A 757 21.37 -11.67 -9.85
N TYR A 758 22.40 -11.82 -9.04
CA TYR A 758 23.62 -11.02 -9.04
C TYR A 758 24.83 -11.87 -9.41
N THR A 759 25.87 -11.29 -10.02
CA THR A 759 27.18 -11.97 -10.08
C THR A 759 27.73 -12.11 -8.66
N TYR A 760 28.57 -13.12 -8.42
CA TYR A 760 29.16 -13.29 -7.10
C TYR A 760 30.03 -12.09 -6.66
N GLU A 761 30.59 -11.36 -7.62
CA GLU A 761 31.40 -10.17 -7.35
C GLU A 761 30.58 -8.89 -7.08
N ALA A 762 29.29 -8.86 -7.41
CA ALA A 762 28.44 -7.71 -7.12
C ALA A 762 28.08 -7.56 -5.62
N LEU A 763 28.13 -8.65 -4.84
CA LEU A 763 27.76 -8.65 -3.43
C LEU A 763 28.91 -8.21 -2.51
N GLU A 764 28.55 -7.56 -1.41
CA GLU A 764 29.40 -7.40 -0.23
C GLU A 764 29.86 -8.77 0.29
N LYS A 765 31.11 -8.85 0.77
CA LYS A 765 31.69 -10.07 1.34
C LYS A 765 32.32 -9.80 2.70
N ARG A 766 32.26 -10.77 3.61
CA ARG A 766 33.08 -10.80 4.85
C ARG A 766 34.03 -11.99 4.75
N GLY A 767 35.32 -11.71 4.57
CA GLY A 767 36.26 -12.70 4.03
C GLY A 767 35.82 -13.10 2.61
N VAL A 768 35.68 -14.40 2.35
CA VAL A 768 35.17 -14.92 1.08
C VAL A 768 33.64 -15.04 1.02
N ARG A 769 32.94 -14.97 2.16
CA ARG A 769 31.51 -15.28 2.28
C ARG A 769 30.62 -14.09 1.88
N PRO A 770 29.52 -14.28 1.13
CA PRO A 770 28.66 -13.20 0.67
C PRO A 770 27.72 -12.74 1.80
N VAL A 771 27.48 -11.44 1.87
CA VAL A 771 26.67 -10.80 2.91
C VAL A 771 25.30 -10.42 2.34
N LEU A 772 24.25 -10.94 2.98
CA LEU A 772 22.85 -10.75 2.62
C LEU A 772 22.13 -9.95 3.72
N TYR A 773 20.99 -9.34 3.38
CA TYR A 773 20.19 -8.53 4.28
C TYR A 773 18.73 -8.97 4.24
N SER A 774 18.18 -9.41 5.36
CA SER A 774 16.78 -9.82 5.49
C SER A 774 15.92 -8.63 5.94
N ALA A 775 14.80 -8.41 5.26
CA ALA A 775 13.90 -7.28 5.51
C ALA A 775 13.06 -7.44 6.79
N VAL A 776 12.74 -6.32 7.44
CA VAL A 776 11.99 -6.34 8.71
C VAL A 776 10.55 -6.83 8.54
N GLY A 777 10.22 -7.93 9.21
CA GLY A 777 8.92 -8.61 9.24
C GLY A 777 8.53 -9.33 7.95
N SER A 778 8.97 -8.85 6.79
CA SER A 778 8.73 -9.44 5.47
C SER A 778 9.83 -10.37 4.97
N HIS A 779 10.94 -10.44 5.71
CA HIS A 779 12.14 -11.30 5.59
C HIS A 779 12.88 -11.38 4.24
N ALA A 780 12.31 -10.83 3.17
CA ALA A 780 12.86 -10.80 1.82
C ALA A 780 14.33 -10.39 1.78
N MET A 781 15.07 -11.05 0.89
CA MET A 781 16.52 -11.07 0.89
C MET A 781 17.09 -10.07 -0.12
N TYR A 782 17.88 -9.12 0.38
CA TYR A 782 18.46 -8.03 -0.41
C TYR A 782 20.00 -8.02 -0.32
N PRO A 783 20.71 -7.48 -1.32
CA PRO A 783 22.17 -7.46 -1.36
C PRO A 783 22.79 -6.27 -0.59
N ASN A 784 21.97 -5.32 -0.14
CA ASN A 784 22.41 -4.11 0.56
C ASN A 784 21.36 -3.63 1.59
N PRO A 785 21.78 -2.91 2.64
CA PRO A 785 20.85 -2.27 3.58
C PRO A 785 20.21 -1.05 2.93
N GLY A 786 18.98 -0.71 3.33
CA GLY A 786 18.26 0.47 2.83
C GLY A 786 16.75 0.31 2.79
N ASN A 787 16.15 0.89 1.75
CA ASN A 787 14.70 0.92 1.52
C ASN A 787 14.42 0.37 0.11
N HIS A 788 13.61 -0.69 0.00
CA HIS A 788 13.43 -1.47 -1.22
C HIS A 788 11.95 -1.44 -1.67
N PRO A 789 11.53 -0.57 -2.60
CA PRO A 789 10.11 -0.32 -2.90
C PRO A 789 9.53 -1.24 -3.99
N TYR A 790 8.73 -2.25 -3.61
CA TYR A 790 8.49 -3.43 -4.46
C TYR A 790 7.08 -3.61 -5.06
N VAL A 791 6.05 -2.83 -4.68
CA VAL A 791 4.70 -2.90 -5.32
C VAL A 791 4.10 -1.54 -5.66
N LEU A 792 4.00 -0.63 -4.68
CA LEU A 792 3.23 0.61 -4.86
C LEU A 792 4.11 1.80 -5.28
N PRO A 793 3.58 2.74 -6.09
CA PRO A 793 4.29 3.97 -6.46
C PRO A 793 4.56 4.84 -5.22
N PHE A 794 5.41 5.86 -5.40
CA PHE A 794 5.82 6.80 -4.35
C PHE A 794 6.44 6.12 -3.10
N ASN A 795 6.99 4.91 -3.26
CA ASN A 795 7.57 4.08 -2.19
C ASN A 795 6.58 3.78 -1.04
N MET A 796 5.27 3.71 -1.36
CA MET A 796 4.19 3.52 -0.37
C MET A 796 4.13 2.10 0.21
N LEU A 797 4.66 1.10 -0.50
CA LEU A 797 4.96 -0.23 0.01
C LEU A 797 6.44 -0.49 -0.29
N LYS A 798 7.21 -0.77 0.74
CA LYS A 798 8.67 -0.93 0.70
C LYS A 798 9.14 -1.81 1.85
N ASP A 799 10.20 -2.54 1.60
CA ASP A 799 10.95 -3.27 2.62
C ASP A 799 12.07 -2.40 3.18
N VAL A 800 12.52 -2.74 4.39
CA VAL A 800 13.58 -2.02 5.11
C VAL A 800 14.58 -3.02 5.68
N THR A 801 15.86 -2.76 5.41
CA THR A 801 17.00 -3.62 5.76
C THR A 801 18.11 -2.79 6.40
N ASP A 802 18.81 -3.35 7.41
CA ASP A 802 19.92 -2.69 8.09
C ASP A 802 21.00 -3.69 8.55
N ARG A 803 22.07 -3.19 9.19
CA ARG A 803 23.14 -4.01 9.79
C ARG A 803 22.80 -4.38 11.24
N GLY A 804 21.73 -5.15 11.42
CA GLY A 804 21.31 -5.66 12.72
C GLY A 804 22.12 -6.88 13.19
N TYR A 805 21.44 -7.99 13.48
CA TYR A 805 22.07 -9.20 14.01
C TYR A 805 22.65 -10.03 12.86
N LEU A 806 23.97 -10.19 12.82
CA LEU A 806 24.65 -11.02 11.82
C LEU A 806 24.51 -12.51 12.17
N TRP A 807 23.65 -13.22 11.46
CA TRP A 807 23.48 -14.66 11.52
C TRP A 807 24.48 -15.38 10.61
N ASP A 808 24.99 -16.51 11.10
CA ASP A 808 25.73 -17.51 10.34
C ASP A 808 24.86 -18.79 10.16
N PRO A 809 24.16 -18.94 9.02
CA PRO A 809 23.37 -20.12 8.69
C PRO A 809 24.15 -21.44 8.73
N ALA A 810 25.47 -21.42 8.49
CA ALA A 810 26.30 -22.62 8.42
C ALA A 810 26.68 -23.20 9.81
N LYS A 811 26.44 -22.46 10.90
CA LYS A 811 26.72 -22.92 12.28
C LYS A 811 25.57 -23.73 12.90
N ASN A 812 24.46 -23.89 12.19
CA ASN A 812 23.32 -24.73 12.56
C ASN A 812 22.46 -25.00 11.31
N THR A 813 22.63 -26.16 10.67
CA THR A 813 22.03 -26.44 9.35
C THR A 813 21.59 -27.90 9.25
N TYR A 814 20.41 -28.14 8.66
CA TYR A 814 20.07 -29.45 8.08
C TYR A 814 20.40 -29.45 6.59
N SER A 815 21.24 -30.38 6.14
CA SER A 815 21.77 -30.44 4.77
C SER A 815 21.32 -31.68 4.01
N TYR A 816 20.94 -31.50 2.75
CA TYR A 816 20.31 -32.51 1.90
C TYR A 816 20.80 -32.42 0.45
N TRP A 817 20.81 -33.56 -0.23
CA TRP A 817 20.94 -33.64 -1.68
C TRP A 817 19.57 -33.86 -2.31
N TYR A 818 19.34 -33.24 -3.47
CA TYR A 818 18.17 -33.47 -4.31
C TYR A 818 18.59 -33.95 -5.70
N ASP A 819 17.90 -34.96 -6.21
CA ASP A 819 18.12 -35.55 -7.53
C ASP A 819 16.76 -35.91 -8.17
N ALA A 820 16.29 -35.04 -9.07
CA ALA A 820 15.01 -35.21 -9.76
C ALA A 820 14.92 -36.48 -10.64
N LYS A 821 16.04 -37.11 -11.02
CA LYS A 821 16.01 -38.35 -11.82
C LYS A 821 15.53 -39.54 -10.98
N LYS A 822 15.76 -39.52 -9.66
CA LYS A 822 15.25 -40.53 -8.72
C LYS A 822 13.73 -40.42 -8.48
N GLU A 823 13.12 -39.27 -8.77
CA GLU A 823 11.68 -39.05 -8.65
C GLU A 823 10.89 -39.71 -9.80
N THR A 824 11.49 -39.86 -10.99
CA THR A 824 10.83 -40.46 -12.16
C THR A 824 10.86 -41.99 -12.22
N ASP A 825 11.74 -42.65 -11.47
CA ASP A 825 11.99 -44.11 -11.59
C ASP A 825 11.12 -44.98 -10.65
N VAL A 826 10.16 -44.39 -9.90
CA VAL A 826 9.35 -45.12 -8.90
C VAL A 826 8.05 -45.69 -9.50
N PRO A 827 7.88 -47.02 -9.61
CA PRO A 827 6.63 -47.60 -10.12
C PRO A 827 5.51 -47.50 -9.08
N SER A 828 4.32 -47.06 -9.51
CA SER A 828 3.16 -46.86 -8.64
C SER A 828 2.48 -48.19 -8.23
N THR A 829 3.13 -48.99 -7.39
CA THR A 829 2.59 -50.24 -6.84
C THR A 829 2.77 -50.35 -5.32
N THR A 830 1.76 -50.93 -4.67
CA THR A 830 1.61 -51.00 -3.21
C THR A 830 2.48 -52.08 -2.54
N GLY A 831 3.13 -51.72 -1.43
CA GLY A 831 3.66 -52.69 -0.45
C GLY A 831 4.99 -52.28 0.19
N ASN A 832 5.05 -52.26 1.52
CA ASN A 832 6.25 -52.14 2.37
C ASN A 832 7.34 -51.15 1.90
N ARG A 833 7.16 -49.85 2.20
CA ARG A 833 8.25 -48.85 2.10
C ARG A 833 9.29 -49.11 3.21
N THR A 834 10.56 -49.30 2.86
CA THR A 834 11.69 -49.28 3.81
C THR A 834 12.24 -47.86 3.94
N CYS A 835 12.83 -47.51 5.09
CA CYS A 835 13.40 -46.17 5.37
C CYS A 835 14.74 -45.90 4.63
N SER A 836 14.89 -46.36 3.39
CA SER A 836 16.13 -46.29 2.59
C SER A 836 15.98 -45.52 1.26
N GLY A 837 14.83 -44.89 1.03
CA GLY A 837 14.62 -43.95 -0.08
C GLY A 837 13.29 -43.20 0.03
N SER A 838 13.34 -41.86 0.01
CA SER A 838 12.14 -41.04 -0.24
C SER A 838 11.79 -41.18 -1.73
N PRO A 839 10.49 -41.31 -2.12
CA PRO A 839 10.09 -41.30 -3.53
C PRO A 839 10.44 -40.01 -4.28
N ASP A 840 10.83 -38.96 -3.56
CA ASP A 840 10.86 -37.55 -3.97
C ASP A 840 12.25 -37.02 -4.35
N GLY A 841 13.23 -37.89 -4.60
CA GLY A 841 14.60 -37.49 -4.96
C GLY A 841 15.46 -36.86 -3.84
N PHE A 842 14.88 -36.50 -2.68
CA PHE A 842 15.63 -36.00 -1.51
C PHE A 842 16.38 -37.11 -0.76
N THR A 843 17.61 -36.84 -0.35
CA THR A 843 18.42 -37.68 0.53
C THR A 843 19.21 -36.85 1.55
N PRO A 844 19.37 -37.30 2.81
CA PRO A 844 20.19 -36.61 3.80
C PRO A 844 21.69 -36.73 3.48
N SER A 845 22.47 -35.79 4.00
CA SER A 845 23.93 -35.72 3.85
C SER A 845 24.69 -36.67 4.80
N ALA A 846 26.02 -36.64 4.77
CA ALA A 846 26.85 -37.33 5.77
C ALA A 846 26.88 -36.63 7.12
N GLU A 847 26.59 -35.32 7.13
CA GLU A 847 26.62 -34.41 8.26
C GLU A 847 25.38 -34.56 9.16
N ASN A 848 24.24 -34.98 8.59
CA ASN A 848 22.99 -35.21 9.32
C ASN A 848 22.21 -36.43 8.76
N PRO A 849 22.77 -37.65 8.82
CA PRO A 849 22.24 -38.83 8.11
C PRO A 849 20.85 -39.28 8.57
N ASP A 850 20.48 -39.02 9.83
CA ASP A 850 19.19 -39.39 10.42
C ASP A 850 18.10 -38.30 10.23
N ALA A 851 18.37 -37.25 9.43
CA ALA A 851 17.42 -36.15 9.22
C ALA A 851 16.23 -36.56 8.31
N PRO A 852 14.98 -36.25 8.69
CA PRO A 852 13.80 -36.62 7.92
C PRO A 852 13.72 -35.85 6.59
N THR A 853 13.40 -36.54 5.50
CA THR A 853 13.20 -35.93 4.16
C THR A 853 11.75 -35.61 3.83
N SER A 854 10.79 -36.32 4.44
CA SER A 854 9.35 -36.26 4.12
C SER A 854 8.75 -34.84 4.14
N TRP A 855 9.21 -33.97 5.05
CA TRP A 855 8.76 -32.58 5.10
C TRP A 855 9.25 -31.72 3.92
N LEU A 856 10.40 -32.04 3.30
CA LEU A 856 10.87 -31.37 2.07
C LEU A 856 9.94 -31.69 0.90
N SER A 857 9.41 -32.91 0.89
CA SER A 857 8.49 -33.44 -0.13
C SER A 857 7.08 -32.85 -0.06
N PHE A 858 6.72 -32.14 1.03
CA PHE A 858 5.39 -31.58 1.24
C PHE A 858 5.09 -30.41 0.30
N THR A 859 3.98 -30.55 -0.44
CA THR A 859 3.55 -29.62 -1.50
C THR A 859 2.40 -28.70 -1.09
N GLY A 860 1.82 -28.88 0.10
CA GLY A 860 0.85 -27.96 0.67
C GLY A 860 1.45 -26.64 1.19
N ALA A 861 0.57 -25.77 1.71
CA ALA A 861 0.92 -24.49 2.31
C ALA A 861 1.37 -24.64 3.77
N TRP A 862 2.46 -23.94 4.15
CA TRP A 862 3.06 -23.97 5.49
C TRP A 862 2.36 -23.08 6.54
N GLY A 863 1.15 -22.64 6.23
CA GLY A 863 0.32 -21.81 7.09
C GLY A 863 -1.15 -21.84 6.66
N ASP A 864 -1.92 -20.93 7.26
CA ASP A 864 -3.34 -20.71 7.01
C ASP A 864 -3.66 -20.43 5.52
N ASN A 865 -4.85 -20.88 5.09
CA ASN A 865 -5.48 -20.43 3.85
C ASN A 865 -5.96 -18.96 4.01
N ILE A 866 -6.05 -18.21 2.91
CA ILE A 866 -6.56 -16.83 2.88
C ILE A 866 -7.91 -16.76 3.58
N TYR A 867 -7.95 -16.06 4.74
CA TYR A 867 -9.17 -15.93 5.53
C TYR A 867 -10.34 -15.38 4.69
N PRO A 868 -11.57 -15.87 4.91
CA PRO A 868 -12.75 -15.37 4.20
C PRO A 868 -12.99 -13.90 4.54
N LEU A 869 -13.60 -13.15 3.61
CA LEU A 869 -13.99 -11.75 3.85
C LEU A 869 -15.09 -11.59 4.93
N ALA A 870 -15.63 -12.69 5.45
CA ALA A 870 -16.42 -12.72 6.67
C ALA A 870 -15.61 -12.50 7.96
N ASP A 871 -14.32 -12.82 7.96
CA ASP A 871 -13.45 -12.75 9.13
C ASP A 871 -13.17 -11.27 9.52
N ALA A 872 -13.29 -10.96 10.82
CA ALA A 872 -12.98 -9.65 11.39
C ALA A 872 -11.47 -9.30 11.35
N ARG A 873 -10.64 -10.28 11.01
CA ARG A 873 -9.21 -10.15 10.76
C ARG A 873 -8.93 -9.74 9.31
N GLN A 874 -9.81 -10.03 8.34
CA GLN A 874 -9.48 -9.91 6.91
C GLN A 874 -10.00 -8.61 6.23
N TRP A 875 -9.19 -8.05 5.35
CA TRP A 875 -9.59 -7.05 4.35
C TRP A 875 -8.73 -7.16 3.09
N ARG A 876 -9.16 -6.53 1.97
CA ARG A 876 -8.35 -6.36 0.76
C ARG A 876 -8.53 -4.95 0.20
N LEU A 877 -7.43 -4.22 0.05
CA LEU A 877 -7.39 -2.85 -0.47
C LEU A 877 -6.28 -2.77 -1.53
N PHE A 878 -6.50 -2.05 -2.63
CA PHE A 878 -5.52 -1.92 -3.73
C PHE A 878 -5.00 -3.28 -4.27
N ASN A 879 -5.86 -4.31 -4.22
CA ASN A 879 -5.55 -5.71 -4.55
C ASN A 879 -4.49 -6.39 -3.66
N GLN A 880 -4.20 -5.85 -2.47
CA GLN A 880 -3.37 -6.46 -1.43
C GLN A 880 -4.25 -6.92 -0.25
N TYR A 881 -4.06 -8.14 0.25
CA TYR A 881 -4.80 -8.67 1.40
C TYR A 881 -4.16 -8.25 2.73
N HIS A 882 -4.94 -8.25 3.82
CA HIS A 882 -4.33 -8.13 5.15
C HIS A 882 -3.58 -9.41 5.51
N TYR A 883 -4.29 -10.55 5.51
CA TYR A 883 -3.72 -11.89 5.60
C TYR A 883 -3.70 -12.56 4.22
N ASP A 884 -2.56 -13.07 3.81
CA ASP A 884 -2.37 -13.84 2.57
C ASP A 884 -2.22 -15.34 2.87
N GLU A 885 -2.01 -16.15 1.83
CA GLU A 885 -1.82 -17.60 1.94
C GLU A 885 -0.45 -17.95 2.58
N GLY A 886 -0.41 -18.99 3.41
CA GLY A 886 0.86 -19.56 3.89
C GLY A 886 1.74 -20.09 2.74
N PRO A 887 3.07 -19.98 2.83
CA PRO A 887 3.97 -20.21 1.70
C PRO A 887 4.14 -21.69 1.38
N TYR A 888 4.42 -21.97 0.12
CA TYR A 888 4.83 -23.30 -0.33
C TYR A 888 6.28 -23.62 0.06
N GLY A 889 6.53 -24.88 0.40
CA GLY A 889 7.84 -25.37 0.89
C GLY A 889 8.93 -25.52 -0.18
N PRO A 890 10.15 -25.96 0.22
CA PRO A 890 11.34 -26.01 -0.63
C PRO A 890 11.18 -26.70 -2.00
N LYS A 891 10.47 -27.84 -2.10
CA LYS A 891 10.25 -28.57 -3.37
C LYS A 891 9.60 -27.71 -4.45
N LEU A 892 8.70 -26.80 -4.08
CA LEU A 892 7.99 -25.92 -5.02
C LEU A 892 8.76 -24.63 -5.36
N LYS A 893 9.99 -24.44 -4.85
CA LYS A 893 10.85 -23.28 -5.13
C LYS A 893 11.73 -23.48 -6.39
N ASN A 894 11.32 -24.39 -7.28
CA ASN A 894 11.93 -24.71 -8.59
C ASN A 894 13.44 -25.03 -8.51
N LEU A 895 13.77 -26.16 -7.88
CA LEU A 895 15.14 -26.60 -7.60
C LEU A 895 15.94 -26.89 -8.89
N GLU A 896 15.32 -27.54 -9.87
CA GLU A 896 15.95 -27.92 -11.15
C GLU A 896 16.19 -26.77 -12.14
N ARG A 897 15.89 -25.51 -11.77
CA ARG A 897 15.95 -24.39 -12.71
C ARG A 897 17.30 -24.26 -13.42
N GLY A 898 17.27 -24.30 -14.76
CA GLY A 898 18.46 -24.17 -15.60
C GLY A 898 19.08 -22.79 -15.50
N ALA A 899 18.27 -21.73 -15.67
CA ALA A 899 18.64 -20.36 -15.31
C ALA A 899 18.33 -20.09 -13.83
N LEU A 900 19.10 -19.21 -13.17
CA LEU A 900 18.87 -18.85 -11.76
C LEU A 900 17.60 -18.01 -11.53
N CYS A 901 17.17 -17.24 -12.54
CA CYS A 901 15.98 -16.40 -12.45
C CYS A 901 14.70 -17.24 -12.36
N LEU A 902 13.75 -16.84 -11.52
CA LEU A 902 12.47 -17.55 -11.35
C LEU A 902 11.45 -17.27 -12.48
N ARG A 903 11.61 -16.20 -13.27
CA ARG A 903 10.67 -15.79 -14.34
C ARG A 903 11.38 -15.11 -15.51
N GLY A 904 10.76 -15.18 -16.69
CA GLY A 904 11.10 -14.39 -17.88
C GLY A 904 11.98 -15.09 -18.90
N ASP A 905 11.74 -14.83 -20.19
CA ASP A 905 12.41 -15.47 -21.34
C ASP A 905 13.91 -15.13 -21.45
N ARG A 906 14.39 -14.16 -20.68
CA ARG A 906 15.80 -13.74 -20.61
C ARG A 906 16.19 -13.47 -19.16
N CYS A 907 16.99 -14.37 -18.58
CA CYS A 907 17.55 -14.19 -17.24
C CYS A 907 18.68 -13.15 -17.27
N LYS A 908 18.45 -12.01 -16.61
CA LYS A 908 19.38 -10.88 -16.48
C LYS A 908 20.15 -11.01 -15.17
N ILE A 909 21.45 -11.28 -15.25
CA ILE A 909 22.35 -11.29 -14.09
C ILE A 909 22.91 -9.88 -13.90
N LEU A 910 22.92 -9.38 -12.66
CA LEU A 910 23.34 -8.02 -12.34
C LEU A 910 24.81 -8.01 -11.88
N GLU A 911 25.65 -7.26 -12.59
CA GLU A 911 27.09 -7.15 -12.31
C GLU A 911 27.43 -6.14 -11.21
N ALA A 912 26.47 -5.29 -10.80
CA ALA A 912 26.60 -4.32 -9.72
C ALA A 912 25.24 -4.03 -9.05
N ILE A 913 25.28 -3.65 -7.77
CA ILE A 913 24.10 -3.21 -7.02
C ILE A 913 23.72 -1.78 -7.43
N THR A 914 22.63 -1.63 -8.19
CA THR A 914 22.14 -0.31 -8.65
C THR A 914 21.07 0.24 -7.72
N PRO A 915 21.25 1.41 -7.07
CA PRO A 915 20.28 1.94 -6.11
C PRO A 915 18.88 2.17 -6.70
N GLY A 916 17.89 1.45 -6.17
CA GLY A 916 16.47 1.62 -6.55
C GLY A 916 16.01 0.79 -7.75
N GLN A 917 16.84 -0.09 -8.29
CA GLN A 917 16.44 -1.13 -9.24
C GLN A 917 15.59 -2.21 -8.53
N LYS A 918 14.63 -2.81 -9.23
CA LYS A 918 13.68 -3.79 -8.67
C LYS A 918 13.72 -5.14 -9.41
N TRP A 919 13.16 -6.18 -8.82
CA TRP A 919 13.09 -7.52 -9.46
C TRP A 919 12.24 -7.56 -10.73
N TYR A 920 11.43 -6.53 -10.99
CA TYR A 920 10.58 -6.41 -12.18
C TYR A 920 11.08 -5.39 -13.23
N ASP A 921 12.32 -4.89 -13.11
CA ASP A 921 13.00 -3.95 -14.05
C ASP A 921 14.12 -4.58 -14.92
#